data_AF-A0ABD2K8M3-F1
#
_entry.id   AF-A0ABD2K8M3-F1
#
_cell.length_a   1.000
_cell.length_b   1.000
_cell.length_c   1.000
_cell.angle_alpha   90.00
_cell.angle_beta   90.00
_cell.angle_gamma   90.00
#
_symmetry.space_group_name_H-M   'P 1'
#
loop_
_entity.id
_entity.type
_entity.pdbx_description
1 polymer ?
#
loop_
_entity_poly.entity_id
_entity_poly.type
_entity_poly.pdbx_seq_one_letter_code
_entity_poly.pdbx_strand_id
1 'polypeptide(L)'
;MPSDSDRKRRTTAENSSKQSQTQPKQPRWDFRSMAYFEKYPTEPQMEEEMRQIRLAAANDQTGTGNGNTSKNSEQQPLYKEITNHVHKIERFSVQRHVTEFLLNAQHDQPDEALRQAFDELIARAVQNAENKSGRTVSKLGIMVSGKVLNDPVVLPMRPPIQNNVDVVMAELDKLGQSEGDEGGADKKTLLLSEPVEIIVTCLTPPVGSAPRLHPYQNWGYDEAQRIRIRNNDSYCLFHALVAGRAYHDRDIFCLTRNPMDEQQPQFMANIMNRQDFCKDYEAFNRLVSNIGRMQTAVEELMNSSGIQNDKTSYGIEHIQHVQQYWNRVFPGTYRLVLFEDRPEELPRPIWKGPGGHRFNVTLFLSSNHYDVYHAEKRSCFIKKVQIPSEEQRYRIIVWDTETRLEQLEDEGQRVHRVNFLSVRITCTDCCESTETDDDNCEICCQNDGALERAKEWSEADGEDQPVASFVEWVLRAWNKQYNTYIWAHNASRFDGHFALNHLCKTARRPDVVMNGLKIFEFRVQHSRKHSMLIWRDSCLIMPIALAELKKTFNLDCDDKPFFPYAFNRKENYTLRMENLPDESEYEPGTMKADKYEKFKKWYNDNKKTPFYLPDELRAYCLNDTEILLKALIKFRQILMNEITDGFDVVPISCTIASACMNIFKAQFMEDEQLAMVPELGYERNDRASVLAIKYLDWRAKSEGIEIQHAGNGREKRWKQFKLDGWIESQQRCIEVLGCYWHGCERCFKPDEQLIDGKTCRELNDTTQDRLRQLREYDDHGRCLQVEEIWECEINDQLKKNERMKAFFDDLSNERGPLDPRLAYCGGRTGPLRLFAEPAEDEKISVFDIVSLYPWVNYDTDYPIGIPTIIHPNADEMNVNWTKPEHLQYRGLYRVRVIPPRGLRIPVLPMKIDERLLFSCCHRCAALFRKCVTRCSHKCTHSDQQRAFTGNFTHIELEKALELGYVVDRFWRAWHYAEWSDQIFKGYVRQFIRLKVESSGFPEGVETSEQKQHYIDEYRRIYGVDLDFGRIKKNPGLRFIAKLMLNNAAIRVMYKPKKNFVVEHTSSNIVLSLWTTSRARLKLFDYMQQCYNTPGAELLYTDTDSVIVRHKRNIVPVETGEFLGQMSEEYADYDIETFACGGAKQYALKMVHKQTKAIKYVQKIRGITFDVNNSQALQFERFVHKVLNYGKKDEQNDAAVFNYKKIQPTKDSRIITRKQNKRYLPVCQKGIITENLDVLPFGYE
;
A
#
# COMPACT_ATOMS: atom_id res chain seq x y z
N MET A 1 -68.40 -33.54 -10.13
CA MET A 1 -68.96 -34.09 -11.38
C MET A 1 -67.85 -34.15 -12.43
N PRO A 2 -67.94 -35.01 -13.46
CA PRO A 2 -66.78 -35.54 -14.20
C PRO A 2 -66.28 -34.57 -15.30
N SER A 3 -65.18 -34.83 -16.02
CA SER A 3 -64.47 -36.12 -16.23
C SER A 3 -62.94 -35.97 -16.22
N ASP A 4 -62.10 -36.98 -15.95
CA ASP A 4 -62.08 -38.38 -16.45
C ASP A 4 -61.97 -38.48 -17.99
N SER A 5 -61.39 -39.49 -18.61
CA SER A 5 -60.65 -40.68 -18.14
C SER A 5 -59.41 -40.87 -19.06
N ASP A 6 -58.70 -41.96 -19.36
CA ASP A 6 -58.60 -43.42 -19.09
C ASP A 6 -57.18 -43.82 -19.65
N ARG A 7 -56.50 -44.97 -19.53
CA ARG A 7 -56.57 -46.29 -18.85
C ARG A 7 -55.11 -46.87 -18.88
N LYS A 8 -54.72 -48.03 -18.32
CA LYS A 8 -55.43 -49.18 -17.71
C LYS A 8 -54.50 -49.86 -16.68
N ARG A 9 -55.10 -50.33 -15.59
CA ARG A 9 -54.85 -51.54 -14.75
C ARG A 9 -53.78 -52.55 -15.27
N ARG A 10 -53.09 -53.34 -14.42
CA ARG A 10 -53.61 -54.06 -13.22
C ARG A 10 -52.52 -54.59 -12.27
N THR A 11 -52.94 -55.04 -11.08
CA THR A 11 -52.23 -55.88 -10.08
C THR A 11 -51.84 -57.27 -10.66
N THR A 12 -50.96 -58.11 -10.08
CA THR A 12 -50.85 -58.60 -8.67
C THR A 12 -49.49 -59.23 -8.28
N ALA A 13 -49.16 -59.16 -6.98
CA ALA A 13 -48.55 -60.18 -6.09
C ALA A 13 -47.27 -60.99 -6.46
N GLU A 14 -46.25 -60.79 -5.61
CA GLU A 14 -45.44 -61.80 -4.87
C GLU A 14 -44.35 -62.70 -5.50
N ASN A 15 -43.27 -62.81 -4.69
CA ASN A 15 -42.34 -63.93 -4.51
C ASN A 15 -41.47 -64.46 -5.67
N SER A 16 -40.18 -64.09 -5.63
CA SER A 16 -39.14 -65.09 -5.34
C SER A 16 -37.86 -64.45 -4.80
N SER A 17 -37.08 -65.21 -4.04
CA SER A 17 -35.86 -64.75 -3.37
C SER A 17 -34.60 -65.03 -4.20
N LYS A 18 -33.64 -64.10 -4.23
CA LYS A 18 -32.21 -64.38 -3.94
C LYS A 18 -31.35 -63.11 -3.84
N GLN A 19 -30.54 -63.10 -2.78
CA GLN A 19 -29.39 -62.26 -2.45
C GLN A 19 -28.88 -61.28 -3.52
N SER A 20 -29.10 -59.98 -3.28
CA SER A 20 -28.02 -58.99 -3.37
C SER A 20 -28.04 -58.13 -2.10
N GLN A 21 -26.93 -58.06 -1.37
CA GLN A 21 -26.83 -57.30 -0.12
C GLN A 21 -26.49 -55.84 -0.41
N THR A 22 -27.51 -54.99 -0.58
CA THR A 22 -27.32 -53.53 -0.60
C THR A 22 -27.62 -52.93 0.77
N GLN A 23 -26.63 -52.97 1.67
CA GLN A 23 -26.67 -52.21 2.92
C GLN A 23 -26.73 -50.69 2.60
N PRO A 24 -27.70 -49.93 3.12
CA PRO A 24 -27.68 -48.47 3.04
C PRO A 24 -26.64 -47.91 4.04
N LYS A 25 -25.35 -48.12 3.74
CA LYS A 25 -24.23 -47.66 4.57
C LYS A 25 -23.81 -46.23 4.24
N GLN A 26 -23.43 -45.51 5.28
CA GLN A 26 -22.87 -44.16 5.21
C GLN A 26 -21.58 -44.11 4.38
N PRO A 27 -21.38 -42.99 3.70
CA PRO A 27 -20.17 -42.18 3.84
C PRO A 27 -20.54 -40.83 4.54
N ARG A 28 -19.90 -40.30 5.59
CA ARG A 28 -18.49 -40.37 6.06
C ARG A 28 -17.53 -40.20 4.87
N TRP A 29 -16.85 -39.07 4.73
CA TRP A 29 -15.72 -38.73 5.60
C TRP A 29 -15.69 -37.28 6.10
N ASP A 30 -14.94 -37.10 7.18
CA ASP A 30 -14.72 -35.90 7.98
C ASP A 30 -13.71 -34.93 7.31
N PHE A 31 -13.62 -33.69 7.80
CA PHE A 31 -12.53 -32.75 7.52
C PHE A 31 -11.48 -32.68 8.65
N ARG A 32 -11.64 -33.45 9.73
CA ARG A 32 -10.52 -34.01 10.51
C ARG A 32 -9.96 -35.20 9.71
N SER A 33 -8.66 -35.25 9.45
CA SER A 33 -7.74 -35.81 10.44
C SER A 33 -6.36 -35.12 10.50
N MET A 34 -6.22 -34.16 11.42
CA MET A 34 -5.03 -34.11 12.31
C MET A 34 -5.41 -34.73 13.65
N ALA A 35 -5.94 -35.95 13.57
CA ALA A 35 -6.41 -36.78 14.69
C ALA A 35 -6.60 -38.21 14.14
N TYR A 36 -5.48 -38.83 13.74
CA TYR A 36 -5.42 -40.28 13.46
C TYR A 36 -4.15 -40.95 14.01
N PHE A 37 -3.58 -40.35 15.06
CA PHE A 37 -3.07 -41.17 16.16
C PHE A 37 -4.27 -41.59 17.04
N GLU A 38 -4.09 -42.63 17.87
CA GLU A 38 -5.16 -43.31 18.63
C GLU A 38 -6.25 -44.03 17.81
N LYS A 39 -5.83 -44.99 16.97
CA LYS A 39 -6.07 -46.42 17.30
C LYS A 39 -5.38 -47.38 16.32
N TYR A 40 -4.10 -47.60 16.57
CA TYR A 40 -3.41 -48.87 16.30
C TYR A 40 -3.06 -49.53 17.66
N PRO A 41 -2.75 -50.84 17.72
CA PRO A 41 -2.61 -51.55 18.99
C PRO A 41 -1.44 -51.04 19.84
N THR A 42 -1.50 -51.38 21.13
CA THR A 42 -0.57 -50.95 22.19
C THR A 42 0.91 -51.06 21.80
N GLU A 43 1.69 -50.06 22.20
CA GLU A 43 3.10 -49.83 21.85
C GLU A 43 4.08 -51.03 21.97
N PRO A 44 3.96 -52.00 22.92
CA PRO A 44 4.99 -53.01 23.17
C PRO A 44 5.41 -53.94 22.01
N GLN A 45 4.68 -53.98 20.89
CA GLN A 45 5.08 -54.79 19.72
C GLN A 45 5.92 -54.01 18.70
N MET A 46 5.67 -52.71 18.52
CA MET A 46 6.34 -51.92 17.47
C MET A 46 7.78 -51.54 17.85
N GLU A 47 8.07 -51.39 19.15
CA GLU A 47 9.45 -51.22 19.62
C GLU A 47 10.30 -52.47 19.39
N GLU A 48 9.74 -53.68 19.54
CA GLU A 48 10.50 -54.92 19.36
C GLU A 48 10.75 -55.19 17.86
N GLU A 49 9.80 -54.92 16.95
CA GLU A 49 10.09 -54.95 15.50
C GLU A 49 11.17 -53.93 15.10
N MET A 50 11.08 -52.68 15.59
CA MET A 50 12.11 -51.66 15.40
C MET A 50 13.49 -52.10 15.96
N ARG A 51 13.50 -52.83 17.07
CA ARG A 51 14.72 -53.38 17.68
C ARG A 51 15.32 -54.51 16.85
N GLN A 52 14.50 -55.42 16.32
CA GLN A 52 14.95 -56.49 15.42
C GLN A 52 15.50 -55.92 14.11
N ILE A 53 14.89 -54.86 13.56
CA ILE A 53 15.40 -54.16 12.36
C ILE A 53 16.77 -53.51 12.65
N ARG A 54 16.94 -52.88 13.82
CA ARG A 54 18.23 -52.31 14.24
C ARG A 54 19.31 -53.39 14.48
N LEU A 55 18.92 -54.56 14.98
CA LEU A 55 19.82 -55.71 15.14
C LEU A 55 20.22 -56.34 13.80
N ALA A 56 19.30 -56.40 12.83
CA ALA A 56 19.61 -56.85 11.47
C ALA A 56 20.64 -55.92 10.79
N ALA A 57 20.43 -54.60 10.87
CA ALA A 57 21.34 -53.60 10.30
C ALA A 57 22.75 -53.60 10.93
N ALA A 58 22.91 -54.12 12.15
CA ALA A 58 24.21 -54.22 12.82
C ALA A 58 25.03 -55.46 12.41
N ASN A 59 24.39 -56.52 11.89
CA ASN A 59 25.05 -57.80 11.62
C ASN A 59 25.67 -57.93 10.22
N ASP A 60 25.40 -57.01 9.29
CA ASP A 60 25.94 -57.04 7.92
C ASP A 60 27.42 -56.59 7.82
N GLN A 61 28.08 -56.27 8.95
CA GLN A 61 29.47 -55.79 8.99
C GLN A 61 30.55 -56.89 9.10
N THR A 62 30.23 -58.16 8.82
CA THR A 62 31.23 -59.25 8.78
C THR A 62 31.09 -60.17 7.57
N GLY A 63 31.77 -59.84 6.46
CA GLY A 63 31.79 -60.67 5.25
C GLY A 63 32.95 -60.35 4.30
N THR A 64 34.04 -61.13 4.36
CA THR A 64 35.20 -60.99 3.46
C THR A 64 35.03 -61.84 2.19
N GLY A 65 35.19 -61.27 0.98
CA GLY A 65 35.17 -62.06 -0.26
C GLY A 65 35.64 -61.30 -1.52
N ASN A 66 36.59 -61.88 -2.25
CA ASN A 66 37.12 -61.35 -3.52
C ASN A 66 36.10 -61.47 -4.68
N GLY A 67 36.13 -60.55 -5.65
CA GLY A 67 35.39 -60.72 -6.92
C GLY A 67 35.54 -59.57 -7.91
N ASN A 68 36.55 -59.61 -8.77
CA ASN A 68 36.79 -58.56 -9.78
C ASN A 68 35.99 -58.85 -11.08
N THR A 69 35.02 -58.02 -11.44
CA THR A 69 34.46 -57.95 -12.82
C THR A 69 33.85 -56.58 -13.11
N SER A 70 34.16 -56.02 -14.28
CA SER A 70 33.70 -54.70 -14.71
C SER A 70 32.33 -54.73 -15.41
N LYS A 71 31.39 -53.88 -14.99
CA LYS A 71 30.28 -53.34 -15.80
C LYS A 71 29.68 -52.12 -15.09
N ASN A 72 29.34 -51.10 -15.88
CA ASN A 72 28.56 -49.87 -15.59
C ASN A 72 28.63 -49.29 -14.16
N SER A 73 29.12 -48.05 -14.05
CA SER A 73 29.02 -47.24 -12.82
C SER A 73 27.56 -46.83 -12.56
N GLU A 74 26.82 -47.65 -11.83
CA GLU A 74 25.53 -47.26 -11.26
C GLU A 74 25.75 -46.12 -10.25
N GLN A 75 25.12 -44.97 -10.48
CA GLN A 75 25.14 -43.87 -9.53
C GLN A 75 24.33 -44.28 -8.29
N GLN A 76 24.84 -44.01 -7.09
CA GLN A 76 24.03 -44.18 -5.88
C GLN A 76 22.79 -43.27 -5.96
N PRO A 77 21.60 -43.74 -5.53
CA PRO A 77 20.41 -42.92 -5.55
C PRO A 77 20.54 -41.73 -4.58
N LEU A 78 20.04 -40.57 -5.01
CA LEU A 78 20.04 -39.31 -4.23
C LEU A 78 19.27 -39.44 -2.91
N TYR A 79 18.17 -40.20 -2.95
CA TYR A 79 17.32 -40.50 -1.81
C TYR A 79 16.81 -41.94 -1.87
N LYS A 80 16.48 -42.49 -0.71
CA LYS A 80 15.72 -43.73 -0.56
C LYS A 80 14.28 -43.38 -0.20
N GLU A 81 13.36 -43.66 -1.11
CA GLU A 81 11.92 -43.57 -0.88
C GLU A 81 11.49 -44.59 0.20
N ILE A 82 10.71 -44.13 1.20
CA ILE A 82 10.20 -44.93 2.32
C ILE A 82 8.72 -45.25 2.09
N THR A 83 7.89 -44.23 1.86
CA THR A 83 6.46 -44.37 1.52
C THR A 83 6.06 -43.41 0.41
N ASN A 84 5.06 -43.78 -0.40
CA ASN A 84 4.55 -42.95 -1.49
C ASN A 84 3.06 -43.22 -1.75
N HIS A 85 2.23 -42.19 -1.62
CA HIS A 85 0.77 -42.30 -1.64
C HIS A 85 0.14 -41.18 -2.47
N VAL A 86 -0.78 -41.54 -3.38
CA VAL A 86 -1.44 -40.59 -4.29
C VAL A 86 -2.93 -40.44 -3.96
N HIS A 87 -3.28 -39.41 -3.20
CA HIS A 87 -4.67 -39.11 -2.83
C HIS A 87 -5.33 -38.28 -3.94
N LYS A 88 -6.31 -38.86 -4.64
CA LYS A 88 -7.12 -38.13 -5.64
C LYS A 88 -8.36 -37.49 -5.00
N ILE A 89 -8.74 -36.32 -5.48
CA ILE A 89 -10.01 -35.67 -5.17
C ILE A 89 -10.71 -35.31 -6.49
N GLU A 90 -11.31 -36.32 -7.10
CA GLU A 90 -11.77 -36.30 -8.51
C GLU A 90 -12.79 -35.17 -8.78
N ARG A 91 -13.68 -34.88 -7.83
CA ARG A 91 -14.65 -33.76 -7.87
C ARG A 91 -14.02 -32.38 -8.09
N PHE A 92 -12.76 -32.19 -7.70
CA PHE A 92 -12.02 -30.94 -7.88
C PHE A 92 -10.84 -31.07 -8.86
N SER A 93 -10.66 -32.25 -9.49
CA SER A 93 -9.52 -32.54 -10.38
C SER A 93 -8.15 -32.30 -9.72
N VAL A 94 -8.08 -32.54 -8.41
CA VAL A 94 -6.86 -32.45 -7.58
C VAL A 94 -6.26 -33.83 -7.36
N GLN A 95 -4.93 -33.92 -7.39
CA GLN A 95 -4.15 -35.08 -6.97
C GLN A 95 -3.07 -34.62 -6.00
N ARG A 96 -2.93 -35.29 -4.85
CA ARG A 96 -1.83 -35.08 -3.88
C ARG A 96 -0.90 -36.27 -3.94
N HIS A 97 0.37 -36.01 -4.20
CA HIS A 97 1.45 -36.97 -4.10
C HIS A 97 2.15 -36.72 -2.77
N VAL A 98 2.00 -37.65 -1.82
CA VAL A 98 2.74 -37.69 -0.57
C VAL A 98 3.92 -38.63 -0.79
N THR A 99 5.15 -38.22 -0.48
CA THR A 99 6.33 -39.07 -0.53
C THR A 99 7.22 -38.81 0.66
N GLU A 100 7.46 -39.84 1.46
CA GLU A 100 8.44 -39.85 2.55
C GLU A 100 9.74 -40.47 2.04
N PHE A 101 10.88 -39.85 2.33
CA PHE A 101 12.18 -40.31 1.87
C PHE A 101 13.30 -39.98 2.87
N LEU A 102 14.38 -40.73 2.80
CA LEU A 102 15.64 -40.44 3.50
C LEU A 102 16.71 -40.09 2.46
N LEU A 103 17.46 -39.02 2.68
CA LEU A 103 18.54 -38.61 1.78
C LEU A 103 19.77 -39.49 1.95
N ASN A 104 20.55 -39.65 0.87
CA ASN A 104 21.80 -40.38 0.95
C ASN A 104 22.91 -39.48 1.54
N ALA A 105 23.16 -39.62 2.84
CA ALA A 105 24.15 -38.84 3.58
C ALA A 105 25.62 -39.03 3.13
N GLN A 106 25.91 -39.91 2.16
CA GLN A 106 27.24 -40.06 1.55
C GLN A 106 27.46 -39.19 0.30
N HIS A 107 26.50 -38.32 -0.08
CA HIS A 107 26.64 -37.45 -1.25
C HIS A 107 27.58 -36.25 -0.99
N ASP A 108 28.59 -36.05 -1.85
CA ASP A 108 29.62 -35.00 -1.74
C ASP A 108 29.05 -33.56 -1.66
N GLN A 109 27.83 -33.35 -2.14
CA GLN A 109 27.11 -32.07 -2.08
C GLN A 109 25.69 -32.29 -1.54
N PRO A 110 25.46 -32.24 -0.21
CA PRO A 110 24.17 -32.61 0.37
C PRO A 110 23.03 -31.63 0.06
N ASP A 111 23.32 -30.32 0.04
CA ASP A 111 22.34 -29.28 -0.34
C ASP A 111 21.83 -29.46 -1.78
N GLU A 112 22.71 -29.87 -2.68
CA GLU A 112 22.37 -30.12 -4.08
C GLU A 112 21.57 -31.44 -4.22
N ALA A 113 21.89 -32.48 -3.45
CA ALA A 113 21.07 -33.70 -3.38
C ALA A 113 19.66 -33.42 -2.82
N LEU A 114 19.55 -32.57 -1.78
CA LEU A 114 18.27 -32.12 -1.23
C LEU A 114 17.44 -31.36 -2.30
N ARG A 115 18.05 -30.45 -3.06
CA ARG A 115 17.40 -29.76 -4.19
C ARG A 115 16.96 -30.77 -5.26
N GLN A 116 17.84 -31.65 -5.71
CA GLN A 116 17.53 -32.60 -6.79
C GLN A 116 16.45 -33.61 -6.39
N ALA A 117 16.46 -34.10 -5.14
CA ALA A 117 15.40 -34.95 -4.60
C ALA A 117 14.04 -34.24 -4.60
N PHE A 118 13.95 -33.00 -4.10
CA PHE A 118 12.69 -32.26 -4.14
C PHE A 118 12.22 -31.97 -5.57
N ASP A 119 13.12 -31.55 -6.46
CA ASP A 119 12.74 -31.22 -7.84
C ASP A 119 12.23 -32.45 -8.61
N GLU A 120 12.91 -33.60 -8.47
CA GLU A 120 12.45 -34.87 -9.04
C GLU A 120 11.06 -35.24 -8.50
N LEU A 121 10.85 -35.17 -7.18
CA LEU A 121 9.57 -35.48 -6.55
C LEU A 121 8.43 -34.55 -6.99
N ILE A 122 8.73 -33.26 -7.17
CA ILE A 122 7.78 -32.25 -7.70
C ILE A 122 7.46 -32.52 -9.17
N ALA A 123 8.46 -32.71 -10.03
CA ALA A 123 8.29 -32.98 -11.45
C ALA A 123 7.53 -34.30 -11.68
N ARG A 124 7.88 -35.34 -10.92
CA ARG A 124 7.22 -36.66 -10.93
C ARG A 124 5.76 -36.57 -10.49
N ALA A 125 5.42 -35.72 -9.51
CA ALA A 125 4.04 -35.46 -9.09
C ALA A 125 3.24 -34.66 -10.14
N VAL A 126 3.84 -33.66 -10.77
CA VAL A 126 3.21 -32.90 -11.88
C VAL A 126 2.95 -33.84 -13.06
N GLN A 127 3.97 -34.53 -13.57
CA GLN A 127 3.86 -35.37 -14.77
C GLN A 127 2.89 -36.54 -14.57
N ASN A 128 2.84 -37.15 -13.37
CA ASN A 128 1.82 -38.16 -13.05
C ASN A 128 0.39 -37.57 -13.02
N ALA A 129 0.21 -36.34 -12.57
CA ALA A 129 -1.09 -35.67 -12.58
C ALA A 129 -1.54 -35.29 -14.00
N GLU A 130 -0.62 -34.85 -14.85
CA GLU A 130 -0.89 -34.51 -16.26
C GLU A 130 -1.19 -35.76 -17.09
N ASN A 131 -0.31 -36.77 -17.07
CA ASN A 131 -0.49 -38.03 -17.81
C ASN A 131 -1.82 -38.72 -17.45
N LYS A 132 -2.23 -38.67 -16.18
CA LYS A 132 -3.48 -39.29 -15.69
C LYS A 132 -4.74 -38.48 -15.97
N SER A 133 -4.63 -37.19 -16.31
CA SER A 133 -5.78 -36.31 -16.57
C SER A 133 -5.92 -35.88 -18.04
N GLY A 134 -4.83 -35.99 -18.82
CA GLY A 134 -4.71 -35.48 -20.18
C GLY A 134 -4.65 -33.95 -20.28
N ARG A 135 -4.34 -33.24 -19.19
CA ARG A 135 -4.37 -31.76 -19.10
C ARG A 135 -3.25 -31.25 -18.20
N THR A 136 -2.76 -30.05 -18.49
CA THR A 136 -1.69 -29.42 -17.72
C THR A 136 -2.11 -29.03 -16.30
N VAL A 137 -1.18 -29.04 -15.35
CA VAL A 137 -1.42 -28.60 -13.97
C VAL A 137 -1.56 -27.09 -13.94
N SER A 138 -2.79 -26.62 -13.68
CA SER A 138 -3.12 -25.18 -13.58
C SER A 138 -2.58 -24.54 -12.30
N LYS A 139 -2.46 -25.31 -11.21
CA LYS A 139 -1.85 -24.87 -9.95
C LYS A 139 -1.18 -26.03 -9.22
N LEU A 140 -0.07 -25.71 -8.57
CA LEU A 140 0.77 -26.57 -7.75
C LEU A 140 0.84 -25.98 -6.32
N GLY A 141 0.87 -26.82 -5.30
CA GLY A 141 1.15 -26.44 -3.92
C GLY A 141 2.03 -27.51 -3.29
N ILE A 142 2.95 -27.11 -2.42
CA ILE A 142 3.98 -27.99 -1.87
C ILE A 142 3.99 -27.82 -0.34
N MET A 143 4.11 -28.91 0.40
CA MET A 143 4.38 -28.89 1.84
C MET A 143 5.53 -29.86 2.12
N VAL A 144 6.50 -29.43 2.94
CA VAL A 144 7.62 -30.27 3.39
C VAL A 144 7.56 -30.40 4.91
N SER A 145 7.60 -31.63 5.40
CA SER A 145 7.54 -32.02 6.81
C SER A 145 8.79 -32.83 7.18
N GLY A 146 9.23 -32.78 8.44
CA GLY A 146 10.32 -33.61 8.95
C GLY A 146 10.54 -33.35 10.43
N LYS A 147 10.98 -34.35 11.21
CA LYS A 147 11.06 -34.25 12.70
C LYS A 147 11.95 -33.12 13.21
N VAL A 148 12.90 -32.68 12.38
CA VAL A 148 13.89 -31.63 12.69
C VAL A 148 13.45 -30.23 12.24
N LEU A 149 12.24 -30.10 11.67
CA LEU A 149 11.60 -28.83 11.32
C LEU A 149 10.54 -28.49 12.37
N ASN A 150 10.74 -27.40 13.11
CA ASN A 150 9.79 -26.91 14.12
C ASN A 150 8.40 -26.55 13.52
N ASP A 151 8.38 -26.11 12.25
CA ASP A 151 7.20 -25.80 11.45
C ASP A 151 7.40 -26.40 10.05
N PRO A 152 6.38 -27.02 9.41
CA PRO A 152 6.49 -27.49 8.03
C PRO A 152 6.56 -26.31 7.04
N VAL A 153 7.38 -26.46 5.99
CA VAL A 153 7.50 -25.45 4.93
C VAL A 153 6.34 -25.59 3.95
N VAL A 154 5.41 -24.62 3.92
CA VAL A 154 4.17 -24.68 3.13
C VAL A 154 4.11 -23.60 2.04
N LEU A 155 4.12 -24.04 0.78
CA LEU A 155 3.86 -23.23 -0.41
C LEU A 155 2.39 -23.39 -0.86
N PRO A 156 1.54 -22.35 -0.74
CA PRO A 156 0.11 -22.44 -1.07
C PRO A 156 -0.13 -22.54 -2.58
N MET A 157 -1.26 -23.12 -2.98
CA MET A 157 -1.64 -23.37 -4.39
C MET A 157 -1.51 -22.15 -5.33
N ARG A 158 -0.47 -22.12 -6.17
CA ARG A 158 -0.16 -21.10 -7.20
C ARG A 158 0.08 -21.78 -8.56
N PRO A 159 0.13 -21.07 -9.70
CA PRO A 159 0.59 -21.66 -10.97
C PRO A 159 1.97 -22.35 -10.78
N PRO A 160 2.25 -23.51 -11.41
CA PRO A 160 3.44 -24.31 -11.12
C PRO A 160 4.76 -23.54 -11.12
N ILE A 161 4.90 -22.62 -12.08
CA ILE A 161 6.05 -21.71 -12.21
C ILE A 161 6.40 -21.02 -10.88
N GLN A 162 5.41 -20.57 -10.10
CA GLN A 162 5.57 -19.83 -8.83
C GLN A 162 5.84 -20.69 -7.59
N ASN A 163 5.84 -22.03 -7.72
CA ASN A 163 6.08 -22.99 -6.64
C ASN A 163 7.02 -24.10 -7.17
N ASN A 164 8.22 -23.71 -7.57
CA ASN A 164 9.31 -24.59 -7.99
C ASN A 164 10.20 -24.99 -6.79
N VAL A 165 11.23 -25.80 -7.03
CA VAL A 165 12.17 -26.24 -5.98
C VAL A 165 12.93 -25.09 -5.32
N ASP A 166 13.33 -24.06 -6.06
CA ASP A 166 14.08 -22.92 -5.51
C ASP A 166 13.24 -22.12 -4.52
N VAL A 167 11.91 -22.07 -4.70
CA VAL A 167 10.98 -21.48 -3.71
C VAL A 167 10.86 -22.36 -2.46
N VAL A 168 11.02 -23.69 -2.56
CA VAL A 168 11.06 -24.59 -1.39
C VAL A 168 12.38 -24.39 -0.63
N MET A 169 13.51 -24.48 -1.33
CA MET A 169 14.85 -24.29 -0.75
C MET A 169 14.99 -22.91 -0.10
N ALA A 170 14.55 -21.84 -0.78
CA ALA A 170 14.63 -20.50 -0.24
C ALA A 170 13.69 -20.24 0.96
N GLU A 171 12.65 -21.05 1.22
CA GLU A 171 11.91 -20.99 2.50
C GLU A 171 12.59 -21.85 3.60
N LEU A 172 13.24 -22.97 3.25
CA LEU A 172 14.09 -23.73 4.17
C LEU A 172 15.29 -22.90 4.67
N ASP A 173 16.01 -22.22 3.78
CA ASP A 173 17.18 -21.39 4.12
C ASP A 173 16.82 -20.22 5.07
N LYS A 174 15.56 -19.77 5.09
CA LYS A 174 15.09 -18.75 6.03
C LYS A 174 15.01 -19.26 7.47
N LEU A 175 14.80 -20.56 7.68
CA LEU A 175 14.75 -21.18 9.02
C LEU A 175 16.14 -21.22 9.68
N GLY A 176 17.21 -21.30 8.88
CA GLY A 176 18.60 -21.18 9.35
C GLY A 176 19.01 -19.74 9.71
N GLN A 177 18.26 -18.72 9.29
CA GLN A 177 18.59 -17.30 9.53
C GLN A 177 17.81 -16.67 10.70
N SER A 178 16.87 -17.40 11.31
CA SER A 178 15.96 -16.86 12.34
C SER A 178 16.44 -16.98 13.79
N GLU A 179 17.48 -17.76 14.06
CA GLU A 179 18.05 -17.96 15.40
C GLU A 179 19.53 -17.54 15.39
N GLY A 180 19.89 -16.58 16.23
CA GLY A 180 21.26 -16.10 16.40
C GLY A 180 21.74 -16.40 17.80
N ASP A 181 22.28 -17.59 18.00
CA ASP A 181 22.98 -18.04 19.21
C ASP A 181 24.14 -18.98 18.84
N GLU A 182 25.05 -19.21 19.78
CA GLU A 182 26.37 -19.80 19.53
C GLU A 182 26.35 -21.34 19.49
N GLY A 183 26.92 -21.94 18.44
CA GLY A 183 27.37 -23.35 18.45
C GLY A 183 26.40 -24.44 17.99
N GLY A 184 25.21 -24.11 17.48
CA GLY A 184 24.29 -25.10 16.89
C GLY A 184 24.67 -25.55 15.47
N ALA A 185 24.46 -26.83 15.15
CA ALA A 185 24.54 -27.32 13.76
C ALA A 185 23.35 -26.84 12.91
N ASP A 186 23.57 -26.65 11.61
CA ASP A 186 22.52 -26.19 10.70
C ASP A 186 21.37 -27.21 10.62
N LYS A 187 20.14 -26.73 10.81
CA LYS A 187 18.91 -27.54 10.71
C LYS A 187 18.74 -28.14 9.32
N LYS A 188 19.34 -27.53 8.28
CA LYS A 188 19.45 -28.08 6.92
C LYS A 188 20.30 -29.35 6.86
N THR A 189 21.40 -29.41 7.63
CA THR A 189 22.23 -30.62 7.74
C THR A 189 21.50 -31.75 8.47
N LEU A 190 20.62 -31.43 9.43
CA LEU A 190 19.83 -32.43 10.16
C LEU A 190 18.77 -33.14 9.28
N LEU A 191 18.30 -32.50 8.19
CA LEU A 191 17.42 -33.12 7.20
C LEU A 191 18.09 -34.25 6.41
N LEU A 192 19.43 -34.34 6.44
CA LEU A 192 20.18 -35.40 5.76
C LEU A 192 20.20 -36.71 6.54
N SER A 193 19.89 -36.66 7.84
CA SER A 193 19.98 -37.77 8.79
C SER A 193 18.63 -38.35 9.23
N GLU A 194 17.52 -37.67 8.96
CA GLU A 194 16.16 -38.08 9.36
C GLU A 194 15.20 -38.12 8.16
N PRO A 195 14.12 -38.92 8.19
CA PRO A 195 13.10 -38.92 7.14
C PRO A 195 12.44 -37.55 6.92
N VAL A 196 12.22 -37.24 5.64
CA VAL A 196 11.56 -36.03 5.15
C VAL A 196 10.33 -36.43 4.34
N GLU A 197 9.19 -35.79 4.60
CA GLU A 197 7.95 -35.94 3.82
C GLU A 197 7.79 -34.72 2.90
N ILE A 198 7.47 -34.95 1.62
CA ILE A 198 6.96 -33.91 0.72
C ILE A 198 5.55 -34.25 0.23
N ILE A 199 4.66 -33.27 0.30
CA ILE A 199 3.27 -33.34 -0.17
C ILE A 199 3.09 -32.37 -1.34
N VAL A 200 3.06 -32.89 -2.56
CA VAL A 200 2.88 -32.12 -3.80
C VAL A 200 1.42 -32.21 -4.25
N THR A 201 0.69 -31.10 -4.17
CA THR A 201 -0.72 -30.97 -4.56
C THR A 201 -0.84 -30.37 -5.96
N CYS A 202 -1.25 -31.18 -6.93
CA CYS A 202 -1.48 -30.79 -8.32
C CYS A 202 -2.98 -30.56 -8.59
N LEU A 203 -3.35 -29.39 -9.14
CA LEU A 203 -4.71 -29.06 -9.61
C LEU A 203 -4.73 -29.01 -11.14
N THR A 204 -5.33 -30.01 -11.77
CA THR A 204 -5.61 -30.02 -13.21
C THR A 204 -6.99 -29.40 -13.47
N PRO A 205 -7.20 -28.62 -14.56
CA PRO A 205 -8.47 -27.99 -14.82
C PRO A 205 -9.51 -29.01 -15.32
N PRO A 206 -10.80 -28.89 -14.94
CA PRO A 206 -11.84 -29.85 -15.33
C PRO A 206 -12.14 -29.82 -16.84
N VAL A 207 -12.73 -30.91 -17.34
CA VAL A 207 -13.07 -31.10 -18.76
C VAL A 207 -13.86 -29.91 -19.30
N GLY A 208 -13.40 -29.31 -20.40
CA GLY A 208 -14.08 -28.21 -21.08
C GLY A 208 -13.74 -26.79 -20.59
N SER A 209 -12.77 -26.62 -19.68
CA SER A 209 -12.49 -25.30 -19.05
C SER A 209 -11.29 -24.50 -19.60
N ALA A 210 -10.64 -24.92 -20.70
CA ALA A 210 -9.57 -24.12 -21.34
C ALA A 210 -9.31 -24.47 -22.83
N PRO A 211 -9.23 -23.44 -23.70
CA PRO A 211 -8.29 -23.37 -24.83
C PRO A 211 -6.98 -22.62 -24.45
N ARG A 212 -6.04 -22.47 -25.40
CA ARG A 212 -4.68 -21.91 -25.19
C ARG A 212 -4.64 -20.37 -25.34
N LEU A 213 -3.65 -19.72 -24.67
CA LEU A 213 -2.95 -18.42 -24.93
C LEU A 213 -3.78 -17.21 -25.47
N HIS A 214 -3.62 -15.95 -25.04
CA HIS A 214 -2.55 -15.23 -24.29
C HIS A 214 -3.19 -14.00 -23.55
N PRO A 215 -2.50 -12.95 -23.02
CA PRO A 215 -2.98 -12.24 -21.82
C PRO A 215 -3.11 -10.70 -21.99
N TYR A 216 -4.22 -10.21 -22.54
CA TYR A 216 -4.47 -8.77 -22.68
C TYR A 216 -5.77 -8.34 -21.98
N GLN A 217 -5.66 -7.76 -20.78
CA GLN A 217 -6.61 -6.79 -20.21
C GLN A 217 -6.10 -6.23 -18.87
N ASN A 218 -5.61 -4.98 -18.88
CA ASN A 218 -5.47 -4.11 -17.69
C ASN A 218 -4.98 -2.66 -17.98
N TRP A 219 -4.70 -2.27 -19.23
CA TRP A 219 -4.01 -1.00 -19.54
C TRP A 219 -4.60 -0.09 -20.63
N GLY A 220 -5.73 -0.46 -21.26
CA GLY A 220 -6.55 0.48 -22.05
C GLY A 220 -5.98 1.01 -23.38
N TYR A 221 -4.77 0.60 -23.77
CA TYR A 221 -4.43 0.43 -25.20
C TYR A 221 -4.80 -1.00 -25.57
N ASP A 222 -5.60 -1.16 -26.62
CA ASP A 222 -6.02 -2.43 -27.19
C ASP A 222 -5.88 -2.32 -28.72
N GLU A 223 -5.33 -3.34 -29.37
CA GLU A 223 -5.15 -3.38 -30.84
C GLU A 223 -6.52 -3.28 -31.55
N ALA A 224 -7.61 -3.68 -30.89
CA ALA A 224 -8.98 -3.49 -31.36
C ALA A 224 -9.50 -2.03 -31.29
N GLN A 225 -8.68 -1.06 -30.89
CA GLN A 225 -9.02 0.38 -30.89
C GLN A 225 -8.52 1.13 -32.14
N ARG A 226 -7.77 0.45 -33.02
CA ARG A 226 -7.19 1.02 -34.24
C ARG A 226 -8.00 0.60 -35.46
N ILE A 227 -8.61 1.57 -36.15
CA ILE A 227 -9.20 1.32 -37.45
C ILE A 227 -8.15 1.48 -38.54
N ARG A 228 -7.95 0.41 -39.31
CA ARG A 228 -7.11 0.43 -40.50
C ARG A 228 -7.92 0.91 -41.71
N ILE A 229 -7.47 1.97 -42.37
CA ILE A 229 -8.09 2.40 -43.64
C ILE A 229 -7.73 1.38 -44.74
N ARG A 230 -8.53 1.34 -45.83
CA ARG A 230 -8.30 0.47 -47.00
C ARG A 230 -8.81 1.15 -48.28
N ASN A 231 -7.98 1.99 -48.88
CA ASN A 231 -8.25 2.68 -50.14
C ASN A 231 -7.21 2.28 -51.21
N ASN A 232 -7.58 2.39 -52.49
CA ASN A 232 -6.76 1.98 -53.64
C ASN A 232 -6.19 3.17 -54.44
N ASP A 233 -6.23 4.38 -53.88
CA ASP A 233 -5.77 5.63 -54.51
C ASP A 233 -4.76 6.38 -53.61
N SER A 234 -4.20 7.49 -54.12
CA SER A 234 -3.19 8.29 -53.40
C SER A 234 -3.77 9.14 -52.27
N TYR A 235 -5.10 9.24 -52.13
CA TYR A 235 -5.77 10.15 -51.20
C TYR A 235 -5.91 9.62 -49.77
N CYS A 236 -5.17 8.57 -49.41
CA CYS A 236 -5.26 7.85 -48.13
C CYS A 236 -5.34 8.77 -46.89
N LEU A 237 -4.50 9.81 -46.87
CA LEU A 237 -4.51 10.85 -45.83
C LEU A 237 -5.90 11.48 -45.62
N PHE A 238 -6.58 11.84 -46.70
CA PHE A 238 -7.89 12.49 -46.65
C PHE A 238 -9.00 11.50 -46.26
N HIS A 239 -8.91 10.23 -46.67
CA HIS A 239 -9.80 9.18 -46.16
C HIS A 239 -9.69 9.06 -44.63
N ALA A 240 -8.46 9.06 -44.09
CA ALA A 240 -8.22 9.05 -42.65
C ALA A 240 -8.73 10.33 -41.96
N LEU A 241 -8.52 11.51 -42.54
CA LEU A 241 -9.03 12.80 -42.02
C LEU A 241 -10.57 12.85 -41.98
N VAL A 242 -11.23 12.37 -43.04
CA VAL A 242 -12.69 12.27 -43.14
C VAL A 242 -13.25 11.31 -42.09
N ALA A 243 -12.69 10.10 -41.99
CA ALA A 243 -13.11 9.10 -40.99
C ALA A 243 -12.82 9.57 -39.55
N GLY A 244 -11.67 10.22 -39.32
CA GLY A 244 -11.29 10.77 -38.03
C GLY A 244 -12.19 11.92 -37.56
N ARG A 245 -12.67 12.77 -38.47
CA ARG A 245 -13.71 13.77 -38.14
C ARG A 245 -15.05 13.11 -37.83
N ALA A 246 -15.46 12.14 -38.65
CA ALA A 246 -16.68 11.35 -38.43
C ALA A 246 -16.69 10.55 -37.10
N TYR A 247 -15.54 10.34 -36.44
CA TYR A 247 -15.48 9.81 -35.08
C TYR A 247 -15.97 10.80 -34.01
N HIS A 248 -15.80 12.11 -34.23
CA HIS A 248 -16.05 13.15 -33.22
C HIS A 248 -17.21 14.10 -33.56
N ASP A 249 -17.56 14.29 -34.83
CA ASP A 249 -18.87 14.83 -35.23
C ASP A 249 -19.95 13.80 -34.90
N ARG A 250 -20.97 14.17 -34.11
CA ARG A 250 -22.08 13.26 -33.78
C ARG A 250 -22.97 12.92 -34.98
N ASP A 251 -22.94 13.76 -36.01
CA ASP A 251 -23.74 13.65 -37.23
C ASP A 251 -22.84 13.44 -38.45
N ILE A 252 -22.57 12.18 -38.77
CA ILE A 252 -21.63 11.73 -39.81
C ILE A 252 -22.01 12.17 -41.25
N PHE A 253 -23.20 12.77 -41.43
CA PHE A 253 -23.80 13.03 -42.74
C PHE A 253 -23.36 14.32 -43.45
N CYS A 254 -22.63 15.20 -42.78
CA CYS A 254 -22.12 16.45 -43.37
C CYS A 254 -20.78 16.24 -44.13
N LEU A 255 -20.72 15.18 -44.93
CA LEU A 255 -19.54 14.72 -45.67
C LEU A 255 -19.83 14.19 -47.10
N THR A 256 -21.09 14.01 -47.50
CA THR A 256 -21.42 13.43 -48.83
C THR A 256 -22.49 14.27 -49.53
N ARG A 257 -22.18 15.53 -49.86
CA ARG A 257 -23.17 16.50 -50.35
C ARG A 257 -22.79 17.13 -51.69
N ASN A 258 -22.37 16.27 -52.63
CA ASN A 258 -22.17 16.60 -54.03
C ASN A 258 -23.42 17.32 -54.61
N PRO A 259 -23.26 18.36 -55.44
CA PRO A 259 -23.69 19.67 -54.95
C PRO A 259 -24.66 20.39 -55.91
N MET A 260 -25.34 19.65 -56.79
CA MET A 260 -26.34 20.20 -57.72
C MET A 260 -27.52 19.23 -57.94
N ASP A 261 -28.40 19.13 -56.95
CA ASP A 261 -29.85 19.13 -57.22
C ASP A 261 -30.61 19.61 -55.98
N GLU A 262 -31.59 20.49 -56.17
CA GLU A 262 -32.11 21.34 -55.06
C GLU A 262 -33.26 20.68 -54.27
N GLN A 263 -33.65 19.45 -54.63
CA GLN A 263 -34.90 18.83 -54.16
C GLN A 263 -34.79 17.32 -53.81
N GLN A 264 -34.43 16.99 -52.57
CA GLN A 264 -35.35 16.29 -51.63
C GLN A 264 -34.69 15.96 -50.27
N PRO A 265 -35.34 16.20 -49.10
CA PRO A 265 -34.69 16.01 -47.78
C PRO A 265 -35.00 14.68 -47.06
N GLN A 266 -35.92 13.85 -47.55
CA GLN A 266 -36.57 12.81 -46.73
C GLN A 266 -35.73 11.57 -46.39
N PHE A 267 -34.55 11.36 -47.00
CA PHE A 267 -33.63 10.30 -46.58
C PHE A 267 -32.90 10.60 -45.25
N MET A 268 -33.00 11.84 -44.74
CA MET A 268 -32.50 12.33 -43.45
C MET A 268 -32.41 11.29 -42.32
N ALA A 269 -33.53 10.67 -41.97
CA ALA A 269 -33.76 10.22 -40.60
C ALA A 269 -33.05 8.90 -40.20
N ASN A 270 -32.63 8.07 -41.16
CA ASN A 270 -32.36 6.65 -40.85
C ASN A 270 -30.94 6.33 -40.40
N ILE A 271 -29.97 7.24 -40.60
CA ILE A 271 -28.55 6.97 -40.24
C ILE A 271 -27.93 8.08 -39.38
N MET A 272 -28.48 9.31 -39.36
CA MET A 272 -28.21 10.28 -38.27
C MET A 272 -28.65 9.75 -36.88
N ASN A 273 -29.53 8.74 -36.83
CA ASN A 273 -30.07 8.17 -35.60
C ASN A 273 -29.24 7.03 -34.94
N ARG A 274 -27.93 6.93 -35.20
CA ARG A 274 -27.04 5.99 -34.47
C ARG A 274 -25.84 6.69 -33.83
N GLN A 275 -26.05 7.17 -32.61
CA GLN A 275 -25.17 8.04 -31.81
C GLN A 275 -23.93 7.30 -31.21
N ASP A 276 -23.54 6.15 -31.76
CA ASP A 276 -22.73 5.13 -31.09
C ASP A 276 -21.40 4.79 -31.79
N PHE A 277 -20.88 5.66 -32.66
CA PHE A 277 -19.55 5.48 -33.26
C PHE A 277 -18.41 5.43 -32.22
N CYS A 278 -18.61 6.01 -31.04
CA CYS A 278 -17.71 5.88 -29.90
C CYS A 278 -17.87 4.54 -29.12
N LYS A 279 -18.70 3.60 -29.60
CA LYS A 279 -19.00 2.32 -28.92
C LYS A 279 -19.05 1.09 -29.85
N ASP A 280 -19.33 1.23 -31.14
CA ASP A 280 -19.40 0.11 -32.10
C ASP A 280 -18.30 0.21 -33.17
N TYR A 281 -17.21 -0.52 -32.92
CA TYR A 281 -16.06 -0.67 -33.83
C TYR A 281 -16.44 -1.24 -35.20
N GLU A 282 -17.45 -2.12 -35.30
CA GLU A 282 -17.86 -2.69 -36.59
C GLU A 282 -18.66 -1.70 -37.45
N ALA A 283 -19.40 -0.76 -36.83
CA ALA A 283 -20.08 0.30 -37.56
C ALA A 283 -19.08 1.25 -38.22
N PHE A 284 -17.99 1.59 -37.50
CA PHE A 284 -16.89 2.40 -38.05
C PHE A 284 -16.21 1.72 -39.23
N ASN A 285 -15.84 0.45 -39.07
CA ASN A 285 -15.19 -0.34 -40.12
C ASN A 285 -16.05 -0.48 -41.40
N ARG A 286 -17.40 -0.51 -41.26
CA ARG A 286 -18.33 -0.54 -42.41
C ARG A 286 -18.41 0.80 -43.16
N LEU A 287 -18.30 1.93 -42.47
CA LEU A 287 -18.23 3.25 -43.12
C LEU A 287 -16.93 3.41 -43.91
N VAL A 288 -15.79 3.06 -43.30
CA VAL A 288 -14.45 3.07 -43.92
C VAL A 288 -14.37 2.17 -45.15
N SER A 289 -15.15 1.08 -45.19
CA SER A 289 -15.16 0.14 -46.32
C SER A 289 -15.94 0.64 -47.56
N ASN A 290 -16.69 1.75 -47.48
CA ASN A 290 -17.48 2.26 -48.61
C ASN A 290 -16.71 3.32 -49.43
N ILE A 291 -15.74 2.84 -50.21
CA ILE A 291 -14.77 3.66 -50.96
C ILE A 291 -15.47 4.78 -51.76
N GLY A 292 -16.47 4.47 -52.58
CA GLY A 292 -17.10 5.44 -53.47
C GLY A 292 -17.79 6.61 -52.76
N ARG A 293 -18.36 6.41 -51.56
CA ARG A 293 -18.92 7.52 -50.76
C ARG A 293 -17.85 8.33 -50.04
N MET A 294 -16.74 7.71 -49.64
CA MET A 294 -15.61 8.45 -49.07
C MET A 294 -14.89 9.29 -50.13
N GLN A 295 -14.81 8.81 -51.38
CA GLN A 295 -14.09 9.48 -52.46
C GLN A 295 -14.67 10.88 -52.76
N THR A 296 -15.99 11.01 -52.86
CA THR A 296 -16.68 12.30 -52.94
C THR A 296 -16.40 13.21 -51.72
N ALA A 297 -16.42 12.65 -50.51
CA ALA A 297 -16.13 13.40 -49.28
C ALA A 297 -14.70 13.95 -49.24
N VAL A 298 -13.76 13.22 -49.83
CA VAL A 298 -12.35 13.57 -49.98
C VAL A 298 -12.17 14.67 -51.02
N GLU A 299 -12.82 14.55 -52.18
CA GLU A 299 -12.82 15.59 -53.23
C GLU A 299 -13.41 16.92 -52.73
N GLU A 300 -14.54 16.88 -52.01
CA GLU A 300 -15.13 18.05 -51.34
C GLU A 300 -14.13 18.70 -50.35
N LEU A 301 -13.45 17.88 -49.53
CA LEU A 301 -12.50 18.35 -48.52
C LEU A 301 -11.22 18.95 -49.12
N MET A 302 -10.66 18.35 -50.16
CA MET A 302 -9.45 18.82 -50.84
C MET A 302 -9.70 20.16 -51.54
N ASN A 303 -10.77 20.24 -52.34
CA ASN A 303 -11.16 21.48 -53.03
C ASN A 303 -11.41 22.62 -52.03
N SER A 304 -12.18 22.37 -50.96
CA SER A 304 -12.52 23.40 -49.96
C SER A 304 -11.32 23.85 -49.12
N SER A 305 -10.27 23.02 -49.02
CA SER A 305 -9.01 23.33 -48.34
C SER A 305 -7.99 24.00 -49.27
N GLY A 306 -8.29 24.19 -50.56
CA GLY A 306 -7.38 24.81 -51.53
C GLY A 306 -6.23 23.89 -51.99
N ILE A 307 -6.45 22.58 -52.00
CA ILE A 307 -5.44 21.57 -52.35
C ILE A 307 -5.75 20.99 -53.73
N GLN A 308 -4.81 21.10 -54.67
CA GLN A 308 -4.93 20.48 -56.00
C GLN A 308 -4.74 18.95 -55.91
N ASN A 309 -5.43 18.24 -56.81
CA ASN A 309 -5.60 16.78 -56.79
C ASN A 309 -4.69 16.02 -57.78
N ASP A 310 -3.66 16.69 -58.32
CA ASP A 310 -2.75 16.17 -59.34
C ASP A 310 -1.52 15.42 -58.79
N LYS A 311 -1.32 15.42 -57.46
CA LYS A 311 -0.14 14.80 -56.83
C LYS A 311 -0.29 13.29 -56.61
N THR A 312 0.85 12.61 -56.74
CA THR A 312 1.01 11.17 -56.52
C THR A 312 1.05 10.74 -55.05
N SER A 313 1.31 11.67 -54.12
CA SER A 313 1.21 11.45 -52.68
C SER A 313 0.93 12.76 -51.91
N TYR A 314 0.37 12.64 -50.71
CA TYR A 314 -0.03 13.77 -49.87
C TYR A 314 0.54 13.60 -48.46
N GLY A 315 1.40 14.52 -48.05
CA GLY A 315 2.06 14.55 -46.75
C GLY A 315 1.49 15.58 -45.78
N ILE A 316 2.29 15.84 -44.74
CA ILE A 316 1.99 16.67 -43.57
C ILE A 316 1.54 18.10 -43.94
N GLU A 317 2.15 18.67 -44.97
CA GLU A 317 1.85 19.99 -45.53
C GLU A 317 0.39 20.17 -45.94
N HIS A 318 -0.29 19.11 -46.36
CA HIS A 318 -1.70 19.15 -46.74
C HIS A 318 -2.64 19.15 -45.52
N ILE A 319 -2.21 18.54 -44.41
CA ILE A 319 -2.95 18.51 -43.13
C ILE A 319 -3.05 19.92 -42.53
N GLN A 320 -2.00 20.73 -42.71
CA GLN A 320 -1.98 22.11 -42.28
C GLN A 320 -3.05 22.95 -42.98
N HIS A 321 -3.24 22.78 -44.29
CA HIS A 321 -4.32 23.46 -45.03
C HIS A 321 -5.72 22.97 -44.59
N VAL A 322 -5.90 21.66 -44.38
CA VAL A 322 -7.16 21.11 -43.84
C VAL A 322 -7.48 21.65 -42.44
N GLN A 323 -6.48 21.76 -41.55
CA GLN A 323 -6.67 22.34 -40.21
C GLN A 323 -6.97 23.84 -40.25
N GLN A 324 -6.37 24.59 -41.16
CA GLN A 324 -6.70 26.01 -41.38
C GLN A 324 -8.13 26.17 -41.91
N TYR A 325 -8.55 25.30 -42.84
CA TYR A 325 -9.94 25.22 -43.31
C TYR A 325 -10.92 24.89 -42.18
N TRP A 326 -10.64 23.87 -41.35
CA TRP A 326 -11.49 23.52 -40.22
C TRP A 326 -11.51 24.58 -39.12
N ASN A 327 -10.41 25.30 -38.88
CA ASN A 327 -10.43 26.46 -37.96
C ASN A 327 -11.36 27.58 -38.44
N ARG A 328 -11.53 27.73 -39.76
CA ARG A 328 -12.42 28.73 -40.38
C ARG A 328 -13.90 28.31 -40.40
N VAL A 329 -14.19 27.01 -40.54
CA VAL A 329 -15.57 26.49 -40.66
C VAL A 329 -16.11 25.91 -39.34
N PHE A 330 -15.25 25.40 -38.46
CA PHE A 330 -15.58 24.80 -37.16
C PHE A 330 -14.69 25.37 -36.03
N PRO A 331 -14.79 26.67 -35.70
CA PRO A 331 -13.87 27.34 -34.78
C PRO A 331 -13.86 26.67 -33.38
N GLY A 332 -12.67 26.27 -32.93
CA GLY A 332 -12.48 25.66 -31.60
C GLY A 332 -13.03 24.23 -31.44
N THR A 333 -13.52 23.57 -32.50
CA THR A 333 -14.11 22.23 -32.37
C THR A 333 -13.09 21.10 -32.54
N TYR A 334 -12.33 21.11 -33.64
CA TYR A 334 -11.49 19.97 -34.05
C TYR A 334 -10.00 20.31 -34.18
N ARG A 335 -9.18 19.62 -33.38
CA ARG A 335 -7.73 19.53 -33.55
C ARG A 335 -7.36 18.20 -34.20
N LEU A 336 -6.66 18.27 -35.32
CA LEU A 336 -6.06 17.13 -35.99
C LEU A 336 -4.73 16.75 -35.30
N VAL A 337 -4.48 15.45 -35.12
CA VAL A 337 -3.29 14.89 -34.49
C VAL A 337 -2.88 13.62 -35.24
N LEU A 338 -1.83 13.71 -36.05
CA LEU A 338 -1.28 12.59 -36.80
C LEU A 338 -0.09 11.97 -36.07
N PHE A 339 -0.11 10.64 -35.95
CA PHE A 339 0.96 9.76 -35.52
C PHE A 339 1.56 9.01 -36.72
N GLU A 340 2.65 8.31 -36.47
CA GLU A 340 3.41 7.41 -37.32
C GLU A 340 3.47 6.08 -36.58
N ASP A 341 3.05 5.02 -37.25
CA ASP A 341 2.84 3.70 -36.68
C ASP A 341 4.04 2.78 -36.95
N ARG A 342 4.31 1.89 -35.98
CA ARG A 342 5.57 1.17 -35.86
C ARG A 342 5.28 -0.23 -35.29
N PRO A 343 5.36 -1.33 -36.09
CA PRO A 343 4.84 -2.64 -35.69
C PRO A 343 5.39 -3.25 -34.39
N GLU A 344 6.58 -2.80 -33.93
CA GLU A 344 7.26 -3.28 -32.72
C GLU A 344 7.39 -2.18 -31.63
N GLU A 345 6.80 -1.00 -31.83
CA GLU A 345 6.93 0.16 -30.94
C GLU A 345 5.60 0.88 -30.68
N LEU A 346 5.61 1.83 -29.75
CA LEU A 346 4.48 2.74 -29.54
C LEU A 346 4.39 3.80 -30.66
N PRO A 347 3.17 4.19 -31.09
CA PRO A 347 2.96 5.18 -32.15
C PRO A 347 3.54 6.56 -31.83
N ARG A 348 4.14 7.21 -32.84
CA ARG A 348 4.87 8.49 -32.69
C ARG A 348 4.12 9.67 -33.33
N PRO A 349 3.74 10.73 -32.62
CA PRO A 349 3.11 11.91 -33.24
C PRO A 349 4.07 12.62 -34.22
N ILE A 350 3.65 12.80 -35.47
CA ILE A 350 4.42 13.48 -36.54
C ILE A 350 3.83 14.82 -36.99
N TRP A 351 2.54 15.09 -36.75
CA TRP A 351 1.98 16.44 -36.93
C TRP A 351 0.79 16.69 -35.98
N LYS A 352 0.62 17.94 -35.51
CA LYS A 352 -0.51 18.34 -34.66
C LYS A 352 -0.98 19.76 -35.01
N GLY A 353 -2.29 19.98 -34.99
CA GLY A 353 -2.87 21.31 -35.15
C GLY A 353 -2.64 22.23 -33.94
N PRO A 354 -3.13 23.49 -33.97
CA PRO A 354 -3.17 24.36 -32.80
C PRO A 354 -4.05 23.77 -31.68
N GLY A 355 -3.85 24.25 -30.45
CA GLY A 355 -4.62 23.82 -29.27
C GLY A 355 -5.81 24.74 -28.96
N GLY A 356 -6.55 24.38 -27.91
CA GLY A 356 -7.79 25.06 -27.49
C GLY A 356 -9.08 24.39 -27.99
N HIS A 357 -8.97 23.34 -28.81
CA HIS A 357 -10.12 22.70 -29.46
C HIS A 357 -10.72 21.54 -28.65
N ARG A 358 -12.03 21.37 -28.75
CA ARG A 358 -12.83 20.41 -27.97
C ARG A 358 -12.46 18.93 -28.20
N PHE A 359 -11.99 18.55 -29.38
CA PHE A 359 -11.71 17.15 -29.73
C PHE A 359 -10.38 16.95 -30.48
N ASN A 360 -9.67 15.85 -30.17
CA ASN A 360 -8.41 15.45 -30.80
C ASN A 360 -8.60 14.28 -31.78
N VAL A 361 -8.88 14.60 -33.04
CA VAL A 361 -8.96 13.64 -34.14
C VAL A 361 -7.58 12.97 -34.30
N THR A 362 -7.49 11.67 -34.00
CA THR A 362 -6.20 10.96 -33.93
C THR A 362 -6.01 10.02 -35.13
N LEU A 363 -5.01 10.30 -35.96
CA LEU A 363 -4.61 9.50 -37.14
C LEU A 363 -3.26 8.82 -36.93
N PHE A 364 -2.93 7.75 -37.65
CA PHE A 364 -1.69 6.96 -37.53
C PHE A 364 -1.09 6.65 -38.94
N LEU A 365 0.19 6.94 -39.22
CA LEU A 365 0.85 6.72 -40.51
C LEU A 365 1.75 5.47 -40.47
N SER A 366 1.26 4.33 -40.96
CA SER A 366 2.05 3.09 -41.12
C SER A 366 2.50 2.94 -42.57
N SER A 367 3.81 2.97 -42.85
CA SER A 367 4.36 2.66 -44.19
C SER A 367 3.66 3.37 -45.36
N ASN A 368 3.54 4.72 -45.29
CA ASN A 368 2.80 5.59 -46.22
C ASN A 368 1.26 5.39 -46.27
N HIS A 369 0.67 4.59 -45.38
CA HIS A 369 -0.78 4.44 -45.22
C HIS A 369 -1.30 5.09 -43.92
N TYR A 370 -2.47 5.74 -43.97
CA TYR A 370 -3.02 6.54 -42.88
C TYR A 370 -4.26 5.86 -42.24
N ASP A 371 -4.16 5.51 -40.97
CA ASP A 371 -5.17 4.88 -40.11
C ASP A 371 -5.84 5.89 -39.15
N VAL A 372 -6.90 5.46 -38.46
CA VAL A 372 -7.57 6.20 -37.37
C VAL A 372 -7.44 5.42 -36.05
N TYR A 373 -7.17 6.12 -34.95
CA TYR A 373 -7.13 5.52 -33.61
C TYR A 373 -8.18 6.14 -32.69
N HIS A 374 -9.10 5.32 -32.17
CA HIS A 374 -10.02 5.75 -31.12
C HIS A 374 -9.46 5.43 -29.74
N ALA A 375 -9.79 6.22 -28.72
CA ALA A 375 -9.03 6.19 -27.48
C ALA A 375 -9.89 6.00 -26.23
N GLU A 376 -9.45 5.12 -25.33
CA GLU A 376 -10.02 4.89 -23.98
C GLU A 376 -9.79 6.07 -23.00
N LYS A 377 -9.48 7.27 -23.53
CA LYS A 377 -8.98 8.46 -22.82
C LYS A 377 -10.01 9.07 -21.86
N ARG A 378 -10.10 8.50 -20.66
CA ARG A 378 -10.61 9.16 -19.44
C ARG A 378 -9.76 8.81 -18.22
N SER A 379 -8.45 8.63 -18.40
CA SER A 379 -7.59 7.87 -17.47
C SER A 379 -6.22 8.52 -17.16
N CYS A 380 -6.05 9.82 -17.43
CA CYS A 380 -4.82 10.57 -17.07
C CYS A 380 -4.97 11.45 -15.81
N PHE A 381 -6.21 11.77 -15.44
CA PHE A 381 -6.55 12.64 -14.30
C PHE A 381 -7.36 11.89 -13.25
N ILE A 382 -7.32 12.37 -12.01
CA ILE A 382 -8.18 11.88 -10.93
C ILE A 382 -9.62 12.25 -11.30
N LYS A 383 -10.52 11.26 -11.36
CA LYS A 383 -11.94 11.47 -11.68
C LYS A 383 -12.68 12.08 -10.49
N LYS A 384 -13.56 13.06 -10.74
CA LYS A 384 -14.60 13.44 -9.76
C LYS A 384 -15.41 12.20 -9.35
N VAL A 385 -15.88 12.18 -8.11
CA VAL A 385 -16.83 11.15 -7.66
C VAL A 385 -18.20 11.55 -8.15
N GLN A 386 -18.82 10.68 -8.97
CA GLN A 386 -20.20 10.87 -9.40
C GLN A 386 -21.12 10.64 -8.20
N ILE A 387 -21.74 11.71 -7.73
CA ILE A 387 -22.83 11.66 -6.74
C ILE A 387 -24.02 10.96 -7.42
N PRO A 388 -24.62 9.91 -6.82
CA PRO A 388 -25.84 9.29 -7.33
C PRO A 388 -27.00 10.29 -7.38
N SER A 389 -27.88 10.18 -8.38
CA SER A 389 -29.10 10.99 -8.50
C SER A 389 -30.24 10.54 -7.59
N GLU A 390 -30.09 9.39 -6.93
CA GLU A 390 -31.07 8.76 -6.04
C GLU A 390 -30.34 8.32 -4.76
N GLU A 391 -31.01 8.35 -3.61
CA GLU A 391 -30.40 7.93 -2.36
C GLU A 391 -30.11 6.41 -2.33
N GLN A 392 -28.93 6.04 -1.84
CA GLN A 392 -28.55 4.64 -1.71
C GLN A 392 -29.20 4.03 -0.46
N ARG A 393 -30.31 3.31 -0.62
CA ARG A 393 -30.93 2.54 0.47
C ARG A 393 -30.17 1.23 0.73
N TYR A 394 -29.81 0.95 1.99
CA TYR A 394 -29.01 -0.24 2.37
C TYR A 394 -29.22 -0.69 3.83
N ARG A 395 -28.76 -1.92 4.15
CA ARG A 395 -28.75 -2.46 5.53
C ARG A 395 -27.44 -2.18 6.25
N ILE A 396 -27.55 -1.83 7.53
CA ILE A 396 -26.43 -1.72 8.48
C ILE A 396 -26.61 -2.83 9.51
N ILE A 397 -25.55 -3.60 9.72
CA ILE A 397 -25.44 -4.55 10.82
C ILE A 397 -24.25 -4.14 11.65
N VAL A 398 -24.43 -4.06 12.97
CA VAL A 398 -23.31 -3.98 13.91
C VAL A 398 -23.22 -5.28 14.68
N TRP A 399 -21.99 -5.69 15.00
CA TRP A 399 -21.74 -6.89 15.79
C TRP A 399 -20.48 -6.72 16.64
N ASP A 400 -20.36 -7.53 17.68
CA ASP A 400 -19.24 -7.55 18.61
C ASP A 400 -19.03 -8.97 19.16
N THR A 401 -17.81 -9.30 19.60
CA THR A 401 -17.48 -10.62 20.16
C THR A 401 -16.72 -10.55 21.47
N GLU A 402 -17.26 -11.20 22.50
CA GLU A 402 -16.50 -11.50 23.71
C GLU A 402 -15.81 -12.87 23.61
N THR A 403 -14.62 -12.95 24.21
CA THR A 403 -13.72 -14.10 24.02
C THR A 403 -13.11 -14.58 25.33
N ARG A 404 -13.12 -15.91 25.52
CA ARG A 404 -12.30 -16.57 26.53
C ARG A 404 -10.97 -17.03 25.94
N LEU A 405 -9.98 -17.26 26.80
CA LEU A 405 -8.64 -17.69 26.42
C LEU A 405 -8.44 -19.19 26.64
N GLU A 406 -8.13 -19.91 25.57
CA GLU A 406 -7.68 -21.31 25.61
C GLU A 406 -6.13 -21.34 25.55
N GLN A 407 -5.50 -22.23 26.33
CA GLN A 407 -4.06 -22.48 26.21
C GLN A 407 -3.74 -23.23 24.92
N LEU A 408 -2.56 -22.97 24.35
CA LEU A 408 -1.93 -23.85 23.37
C LEU A 408 -0.90 -24.75 24.05
N GLU A 409 -0.49 -25.79 23.34
CA GLU A 409 0.60 -26.70 23.74
C GLU A 409 1.97 -25.97 23.80
N ASP A 410 2.13 -24.88 23.03
CA ASP A 410 3.29 -23.96 23.12
C ASP A 410 3.29 -23.14 24.42
N GLU A 411 4.39 -23.23 25.19
CA GLU A 411 4.58 -22.44 26.41
C GLU A 411 4.54 -20.92 26.16
N GLY A 412 3.40 -20.30 26.48
CA GLY A 412 3.24 -18.85 26.54
C GLY A 412 2.35 -18.21 25.48
N GLN A 413 1.72 -19.00 24.60
CA GLN A 413 0.68 -18.54 23.67
C GLN A 413 -0.73 -18.96 24.15
N ARG A 414 -1.72 -18.08 24.01
CA ARG A 414 -3.14 -18.39 24.28
C ARG A 414 -4.00 -17.94 23.11
N VAL A 415 -4.93 -18.79 22.67
CA VAL A 415 -5.89 -18.50 21.58
C VAL A 415 -7.13 -17.85 22.18
N HIS A 416 -7.67 -16.84 21.49
CA HIS A 416 -9.00 -16.31 21.78
C HIS A 416 -10.05 -17.17 21.08
N ARG A 417 -11.04 -17.64 21.85
CA ARG A 417 -12.24 -18.31 21.33
C ARG A 417 -13.46 -17.49 21.70
N VAL A 418 -14.24 -17.09 20.70
CA VAL A 418 -15.52 -16.39 20.89
C VAL A 418 -16.47 -17.29 21.68
N ASN A 419 -16.99 -16.76 22.78
CA ASN A 419 -17.95 -17.45 23.63
C ASN A 419 -19.27 -16.69 23.80
N PHE A 420 -19.30 -15.39 23.48
CA PHE A 420 -20.54 -14.62 23.32
C PHE A 420 -20.41 -13.72 22.09
N LEU A 421 -21.48 -13.59 21.31
CA LEU A 421 -21.55 -12.74 20.12
C LEU A 421 -22.93 -12.07 20.09
N SER A 422 -22.97 -10.75 19.95
CA SER A 422 -24.22 -10.00 19.75
C SER A 422 -24.23 -9.24 18.43
N VAL A 423 -25.44 -9.01 17.92
CA VAL A 423 -25.73 -8.35 16.65
C VAL A 423 -26.90 -7.40 16.82
N ARG A 424 -26.85 -6.22 16.19
CA ARG A 424 -28.01 -5.33 16.00
C ARG A 424 -28.12 -4.89 14.53
N ILE A 425 -29.35 -4.72 14.05
CA ILE A 425 -29.70 -4.50 12.63
C ILE A 425 -30.44 -3.17 12.49
N THR A 426 -30.13 -2.41 11.45
CA THR A 426 -30.95 -1.28 10.98
C THR A 426 -30.79 -1.11 9.46
N CYS A 427 -31.44 -0.10 8.90
CA CYS A 427 -31.30 0.34 7.51
C CYS A 427 -31.20 1.87 7.43
N THR A 428 -30.92 2.40 6.25
CA THR A 428 -30.95 3.85 5.97
C THR A 428 -32.21 4.53 6.49
N ASP A 429 -33.37 3.97 6.18
CA ASP A 429 -34.67 4.55 6.46
C ASP A 429 -34.95 4.58 7.99
N CYS A 430 -34.61 3.49 8.69
CA CYS A 430 -34.65 3.41 10.16
C CYS A 430 -33.51 4.16 10.87
N CYS A 431 -32.60 4.81 10.14
CA CYS A 431 -31.68 5.80 10.70
C CYS A 431 -32.29 7.21 10.71
N GLU A 432 -33.47 7.41 10.12
CA GLU A 432 -34.07 8.74 9.88
C GLU A 432 -35.50 8.86 10.44
N SER A 433 -36.20 7.74 10.62
CA SER A 433 -37.45 7.70 11.38
C SER A 433 -37.26 8.09 12.85
N THR A 434 -38.23 8.80 13.43
CA THR A 434 -38.30 9.07 14.88
C THR A 434 -38.66 7.83 15.69
N GLU A 435 -39.31 6.86 15.06
CA GLU A 435 -39.57 5.53 15.59
C GLU A 435 -38.44 4.61 15.10
N THR A 436 -37.55 4.21 16.00
CA THR A 436 -36.36 3.41 15.64
C THR A 436 -36.70 2.00 15.17
N ASP A 437 -37.89 1.51 15.52
CA ASP A 437 -38.28 0.10 15.49
C ASP A 437 -39.62 -0.14 14.79
N ASP A 438 -39.76 0.36 13.56
CA ASP A 438 -40.84 -0.08 12.65
C ASP A 438 -40.65 -1.56 12.28
N ASP A 439 -41.44 -2.44 12.88
CA ASP A 439 -41.47 -3.88 12.61
C ASP A 439 -41.87 -4.24 11.16
N ASN A 440 -42.42 -3.30 10.39
CA ASN A 440 -42.86 -3.51 9.00
C ASN A 440 -41.83 -3.05 7.94
N CYS A 441 -40.66 -2.54 8.35
CA CYS A 441 -39.69 -1.94 7.43
C CYS A 441 -39.18 -2.92 6.35
N GLU A 442 -39.47 -2.64 5.07
CA GLU A 442 -39.17 -3.53 3.92
C GLU A 442 -37.67 -3.81 3.68
N ILE A 443 -36.77 -3.02 4.27
CA ILE A 443 -35.32 -3.24 4.16
C ILE A 443 -34.84 -4.22 5.24
N CYS A 444 -35.37 -4.12 6.47
CA CYS A 444 -34.97 -4.93 7.60
C CYS A 444 -35.68 -6.29 7.60
N CYS A 445 -36.99 -6.30 7.33
CA CYS A 445 -37.86 -7.46 7.43
C CYS A 445 -38.12 -8.09 6.04
N GLN A 446 -37.96 -9.41 5.92
CA GLN A 446 -38.33 -10.17 4.70
C GLN A 446 -38.87 -11.57 5.05
N ASN A 447 -40.04 -11.89 4.48
CA ASN A 447 -40.82 -13.14 4.57
C ASN A 447 -41.52 -13.39 5.93
N ASP A 448 -42.84 -13.19 5.95
CA ASP A 448 -43.87 -13.81 6.81
C ASP A 448 -43.67 -13.81 8.35
N GLY A 449 -42.73 -13.03 8.89
CA GLY A 449 -42.54 -12.84 10.32
C GLY A 449 -41.65 -11.64 10.64
N ALA A 450 -41.81 -11.08 11.84
CA ALA A 450 -40.94 -10.03 12.35
C ALA A 450 -39.50 -10.58 12.51
N LEU A 451 -38.52 -9.87 11.95
CA LEU A 451 -37.13 -10.30 11.96
C LEU A 451 -36.40 -9.59 13.12
N GLU A 452 -36.00 -10.36 14.13
CA GLU A 452 -35.39 -9.86 15.38
C GLU A 452 -34.28 -8.83 15.11
N ARG A 453 -34.54 -7.55 15.45
CA ARG A 453 -33.62 -6.43 15.21
C ARG A 453 -32.34 -6.50 16.03
N ALA A 454 -32.30 -7.33 17.06
CA ALA A 454 -31.11 -7.73 17.80
C ALA A 454 -31.07 -9.27 17.92
N LYS A 455 -29.88 -9.87 17.89
CA LYS A 455 -29.70 -11.31 18.06
C LYS A 455 -28.38 -11.64 18.74
N GLU A 456 -28.36 -12.71 19.53
CA GLU A 456 -27.20 -13.18 20.29
C GLU A 456 -26.95 -14.68 20.09
N TRP A 457 -25.69 -15.08 20.33
CA TRP A 457 -25.22 -16.47 20.32
C TRP A 457 -24.21 -16.67 21.46
N SER A 458 -24.39 -17.73 22.27
CA SER A 458 -23.76 -17.86 23.58
C SER A 458 -23.36 -19.30 23.88
N GLU A 459 -22.09 -19.54 24.21
CA GLU A 459 -21.58 -20.85 24.62
C GLU A 459 -22.15 -21.29 25.98
N ALA A 460 -22.57 -20.34 26.82
CA ALA A 460 -23.25 -20.62 28.09
C ALA A 460 -24.69 -21.14 27.87
N ASP A 461 -25.35 -20.71 26.80
CA ASP A 461 -26.70 -21.14 26.40
C ASP A 461 -26.67 -22.35 25.44
N GLY A 462 -25.50 -22.97 25.23
CA GLY A 462 -25.33 -24.23 24.48
C GLY A 462 -24.88 -24.10 23.01
N GLU A 463 -24.60 -22.89 22.52
CA GLU A 463 -24.07 -22.69 21.17
C GLU A 463 -22.54 -22.87 21.13
N ASP A 464 -22.08 -24.03 20.66
CA ASP A 464 -20.66 -24.40 20.61
C ASP A 464 -19.83 -23.56 19.60
N GLN A 465 -20.47 -22.90 18.61
CA GLN A 465 -19.80 -22.11 17.58
C GLN A 465 -20.54 -20.80 17.21
N PRO A 466 -20.61 -19.79 18.12
CA PRO A 466 -21.36 -18.55 17.89
C PRO A 466 -21.08 -17.84 16.56
N VAL A 467 -19.79 -17.76 16.17
CA VAL A 467 -19.36 -17.15 14.90
C VAL A 467 -19.85 -17.93 13.68
N ALA A 468 -19.94 -19.26 13.74
CA ALA A 468 -20.39 -20.08 12.62
C ALA A 468 -21.89 -19.88 12.36
N SER A 469 -22.68 -19.92 13.43
CA SER A 469 -24.13 -19.72 13.36
C SER A 469 -24.49 -18.30 12.93
N PHE A 470 -23.78 -17.28 13.42
CA PHE A 470 -23.89 -15.91 12.92
C PHE A 470 -23.54 -15.78 11.43
N VAL A 471 -22.39 -16.33 10.98
CA VAL A 471 -21.94 -16.17 9.59
C VAL A 471 -22.83 -16.92 8.59
N GLU A 472 -23.32 -18.12 8.90
CA GLU A 472 -24.25 -18.82 8.00
C GLU A 472 -25.69 -18.26 8.06
N TRP A 473 -26.11 -17.62 9.16
CA TRP A 473 -27.34 -16.82 9.20
C TRP A 473 -27.24 -15.58 8.31
N VAL A 474 -26.23 -14.73 8.53
CA VAL A 474 -26.08 -13.44 7.83
C VAL A 474 -25.85 -13.63 6.32
N LEU A 475 -25.25 -14.75 5.90
CA LEU A 475 -25.12 -15.15 4.48
C LEU A 475 -26.45 -15.49 3.79
N ARG A 476 -27.52 -15.78 4.53
CA ARG A 476 -28.78 -16.32 3.99
C ARG A 476 -30.00 -15.43 4.29
N ALA A 477 -29.93 -14.58 5.31
CA ALA A 477 -31.08 -13.85 5.85
C ALA A 477 -31.75 -12.84 4.89
N TRP A 478 -31.08 -12.35 3.83
CA TRP A 478 -31.69 -11.38 2.90
C TRP A 478 -31.41 -11.61 1.42
N ASN A 479 -32.37 -11.19 0.60
CA ASN A 479 -32.28 -11.17 -0.85
C ASN A 479 -31.25 -10.13 -1.38
N LYS A 480 -30.98 -10.19 -2.69
CA LYS A 480 -30.04 -9.33 -3.43
C LYS A 480 -30.45 -7.84 -3.57
N GLN A 481 -31.60 -7.41 -3.06
CA GLN A 481 -32.18 -6.09 -3.35
C GLN A 481 -31.36 -4.95 -2.74
N TYR A 482 -30.90 -5.13 -1.51
CA TYR A 482 -30.08 -4.16 -0.78
C TYR A 482 -28.76 -4.81 -0.34
N ASN A 483 -27.67 -4.05 -0.48
CA ASN A 483 -26.37 -4.40 0.10
C ASN A 483 -26.45 -4.36 1.64
N THR A 484 -25.64 -5.18 2.31
CA THR A 484 -25.59 -5.24 3.77
C THR A 484 -24.17 -4.94 4.24
N TYR A 485 -23.99 -3.81 4.93
CA TYR A 485 -22.71 -3.39 5.51
C TYR A 485 -22.62 -3.86 6.96
N ILE A 486 -21.59 -4.65 7.27
CA ILE A 486 -21.42 -5.33 8.56
C ILE A 486 -20.20 -4.73 9.27
N TRP A 487 -20.42 -4.15 10.45
CA TRP A 487 -19.41 -3.39 11.18
C TRP A 487 -19.14 -3.98 12.57
N ALA A 488 -17.87 -4.22 12.89
CA ALA A 488 -17.39 -4.40 14.27
C ALA A 488 -16.31 -3.35 14.57
N HIS A 489 -15.97 -3.16 15.85
CA HIS A 489 -15.03 -2.12 16.28
C HIS A 489 -13.63 -2.70 16.55
N ASN A 490 -12.61 -2.24 15.80
CA ASN A 490 -11.28 -2.86 15.69
C ASN A 490 -11.30 -4.24 14.96
N ALA A 491 -12.36 -4.51 14.19
CA ALA A 491 -12.53 -5.72 13.38
C ALA A 491 -11.35 -6.01 12.43
N SER A 492 -10.56 -4.99 12.06
CA SER A 492 -9.36 -5.12 11.21
C SER A 492 -8.27 -6.00 11.80
N ARG A 493 -8.30 -6.22 13.13
CA ARG A 493 -7.29 -6.93 13.92
C ARG A 493 -7.88 -7.94 14.92
N PHE A 494 -9.20 -7.96 15.09
CA PHE A 494 -9.90 -8.83 16.04
C PHE A 494 -11.07 -9.55 15.32
N ASP A 495 -12.31 -9.09 15.49
CA ASP A 495 -13.56 -9.78 15.13
C ASP A 495 -13.61 -10.26 13.68
N GLY A 496 -13.19 -9.39 12.75
CA GLY A 496 -13.18 -9.67 11.31
C GLY A 496 -12.31 -10.87 10.93
N HIS A 497 -11.32 -11.24 11.76
CA HIS A 497 -10.52 -12.45 11.55
C HIS A 497 -11.30 -13.72 11.92
N PHE A 498 -12.16 -13.70 12.94
CA PHE A 498 -13.01 -14.87 13.26
C PHE A 498 -14.00 -15.16 12.12
N ALA A 499 -14.67 -14.12 11.60
CA ALA A 499 -15.58 -14.24 10.46
C ALA A 499 -14.82 -14.69 9.19
N LEU A 500 -13.67 -14.10 8.89
CA LEU A 500 -12.83 -14.49 7.74
C LEU A 500 -12.32 -15.94 7.87
N ASN A 501 -11.89 -16.36 9.06
CA ASN A 501 -11.44 -17.73 9.34
C ASN A 501 -12.56 -18.75 9.09
N HIS A 502 -13.79 -18.46 9.54
CA HIS A 502 -14.96 -19.31 9.26
C HIS A 502 -15.30 -19.37 7.76
N LEU A 503 -15.29 -18.22 7.05
CA LEU A 503 -15.53 -18.17 5.60
C LEU A 503 -14.49 -18.98 4.82
N CYS A 504 -13.21 -18.90 5.19
CA CYS A 504 -12.15 -19.71 4.58
C CYS A 504 -12.32 -21.20 4.89
N LYS A 505 -12.66 -21.58 6.13
CA LYS A 505 -12.94 -22.97 6.51
C LYS A 505 -14.14 -23.58 5.77
N THR A 506 -15.18 -22.79 5.51
CA THR A 506 -16.37 -23.19 4.73
C THR A 506 -16.16 -23.08 3.20
N ALA A 507 -14.91 -22.95 2.75
CA ALA A 507 -14.50 -22.85 1.34
C ALA A 507 -15.17 -21.70 0.54
N ARG A 508 -15.67 -20.67 1.23
CA ARG A 508 -16.09 -19.42 0.60
C ARG A 508 -14.86 -18.68 0.08
N ARG A 509 -15.05 -17.86 -0.96
CA ARG A 509 -14.00 -17.00 -1.53
C ARG A 509 -14.41 -15.53 -1.36
N PRO A 510 -14.18 -14.94 -0.17
CA PRO A 510 -14.34 -13.49 -0.02
C PRO A 510 -13.28 -12.75 -0.85
N ASP A 511 -13.66 -11.58 -1.37
CA ASP A 511 -12.72 -10.60 -1.91
C ASP A 511 -12.21 -9.74 -0.73
N VAL A 512 -10.89 -9.59 -0.55
CA VAL A 512 -10.30 -9.08 0.70
C VAL A 512 -9.28 -7.97 0.43
N VAL A 513 -9.53 -6.79 1.01
CA VAL A 513 -8.60 -5.65 1.00
C VAL A 513 -7.87 -5.61 2.33
N MET A 514 -6.54 -5.83 2.32
CA MET A 514 -5.73 -5.91 3.55
C MET A 514 -4.30 -5.39 3.37
N ASN A 515 -3.67 -4.97 4.47
CA ASN A 515 -2.25 -4.57 4.53
C ASN A 515 -1.55 -5.34 5.67
N GLY A 516 -0.65 -6.24 5.33
CA GLY A 516 -0.19 -7.27 6.25
C GLY A 516 -1.39 -8.07 6.77
N LEU A 517 -1.49 -8.22 8.10
CA LEU A 517 -2.64 -8.86 8.75
C LEU A 517 -3.77 -7.87 9.13
N LYS A 518 -3.71 -6.61 8.67
CA LYS A 518 -4.79 -5.63 8.91
C LYS A 518 -5.82 -5.67 7.78
N ILE A 519 -7.02 -6.15 8.07
CA ILE A 519 -8.16 -6.16 7.14
C ILE A 519 -8.73 -4.73 7.05
N PHE A 520 -8.99 -4.20 5.85
CA PHE A 520 -9.72 -2.94 5.66
C PHE A 520 -11.19 -3.18 5.33
N GLU A 521 -11.43 -4.14 4.45
CA GLU A 521 -12.76 -4.55 3.99
C GLU A 521 -12.67 -5.99 3.47
N PHE A 522 -13.75 -6.77 3.61
CA PHE A 522 -13.95 -7.92 2.73
C PHE A 522 -15.40 -8.06 2.28
N ARG A 523 -15.58 -8.64 1.09
CA ARG A 523 -16.87 -8.77 0.41
C ARG A 523 -17.18 -10.24 0.16
N VAL A 524 -18.41 -10.66 0.46
CA VAL A 524 -18.87 -12.03 0.19
C VAL A 524 -20.36 -12.02 -0.16
N GLN A 525 -20.73 -12.83 -1.16
CA GLN A 525 -22.12 -13.06 -1.55
C GLN A 525 -22.36 -14.56 -1.59
N HIS A 526 -23.39 -15.05 -0.89
CA HIS A 526 -23.68 -16.49 -0.82
C HIS A 526 -24.03 -17.06 -2.20
N SER A 527 -24.87 -16.35 -2.96
CA SER A 527 -25.17 -16.61 -4.37
C SER A 527 -25.82 -15.37 -5.00
N ARG A 528 -25.98 -15.35 -6.34
CA ARG A 528 -26.61 -14.24 -7.10
C ARG A 528 -28.05 -13.87 -6.66
N LYS A 529 -28.69 -14.63 -5.75
CA LYS A 529 -30.01 -14.33 -5.17
C LYS A 529 -29.95 -13.58 -3.83
N HIS A 530 -28.82 -13.61 -3.12
CA HIS A 530 -28.63 -13.05 -1.78
C HIS A 530 -27.93 -11.69 -1.81
N SER A 531 -27.99 -10.96 -0.70
CA SER A 531 -27.27 -9.69 -0.53
C SER A 531 -25.75 -9.84 -0.71
N MET A 532 -25.10 -8.77 -1.16
CA MET A 532 -23.65 -8.60 -1.04
C MET A 532 -23.34 -8.12 0.38
N LEU A 533 -22.61 -8.94 1.14
CA LEU A 533 -22.16 -8.61 2.48
C LEU A 533 -20.81 -7.90 2.41
N ILE A 534 -20.71 -6.72 3.02
CA ILE A 534 -19.53 -5.86 2.99
C ILE A 534 -19.06 -5.64 4.44
N TRP A 535 -18.03 -6.37 4.84
CA TRP A 535 -17.52 -6.42 6.21
C TRP A 535 -16.45 -5.35 6.43
N ARG A 536 -16.58 -4.56 7.49
CA ARG A 536 -15.75 -3.37 7.78
C ARG A 536 -15.43 -3.21 9.26
N ASP A 537 -14.43 -2.38 9.52
CA ASP A 537 -14.00 -1.98 10.87
C ASP A 537 -14.33 -0.51 11.13
N SER A 538 -15.15 -0.24 12.15
CA SER A 538 -15.56 1.12 12.50
C SER A 538 -14.41 1.97 13.06
N CYS A 539 -13.34 1.38 13.65
CA CYS A 539 -12.13 2.11 14.05
C CYS A 539 -11.40 2.76 12.87
N LEU A 540 -11.70 2.36 11.62
CA LEU A 540 -11.06 2.93 10.43
C LEU A 540 -11.72 4.23 9.98
N ILE A 541 -12.98 4.46 10.36
CA ILE A 541 -13.77 5.64 10.00
C ILE A 541 -14.06 6.55 11.20
N MET A 542 -14.15 5.96 12.41
CA MET A 542 -14.19 6.65 13.70
C MET A 542 -12.98 6.19 14.57
N PRO A 543 -11.78 6.78 14.40
CA PRO A 543 -10.53 6.29 14.99
C PRO A 543 -10.34 6.69 16.48
N ILE A 544 -11.34 6.38 17.32
CA ILE A 544 -11.29 6.47 18.79
C ILE A 544 -11.83 5.16 19.39
N ALA A 545 -11.59 4.94 20.69
CA ALA A 545 -12.08 3.74 21.38
C ALA A 545 -13.60 3.82 21.64
N LEU A 546 -14.27 2.66 21.61
CA LEU A 546 -15.73 2.55 21.69
C LEU A 546 -16.35 3.36 22.85
N ALA A 547 -15.78 3.27 24.06
CA ALA A 547 -16.26 3.99 25.24
C ALA A 547 -16.22 5.53 25.09
N GLU A 548 -15.34 6.07 24.24
CA GLU A 548 -15.30 7.52 23.96
C GLU A 548 -16.34 7.93 22.91
N LEU A 549 -16.94 7.00 22.14
CA LEU A 549 -17.97 7.32 21.15
C LEU A 549 -19.22 7.92 21.81
N LYS A 550 -19.66 7.36 22.95
CA LYS A 550 -20.80 7.88 23.72
C LYS A 550 -20.62 9.36 24.06
N LYS A 551 -19.48 9.70 24.66
CA LYS A 551 -19.12 11.10 24.99
C LYS A 551 -18.94 11.97 23.75
N THR A 552 -18.39 11.41 22.67
CA THR A 552 -18.10 12.16 21.43
C THR A 552 -19.37 12.54 20.69
N PHE A 553 -20.35 11.64 20.58
CA PHE A 553 -21.60 11.89 19.85
C PHE A 553 -22.79 12.24 20.76
N ASN A 554 -22.55 12.39 22.07
CA ASN A 554 -23.57 12.62 23.10
C ASN A 554 -24.71 11.58 23.00
N LEU A 555 -24.34 10.29 23.01
CA LEU A 555 -25.28 9.19 22.83
C LEU A 555 -26.07 8.91 24.11
N ASP A 556 -27.37 8.71 23.94
CA ASP A 556 -28.29 8.27 24.97
C ASP A 556 -28.28 6.74 25.08
N CYS A 557 -27.38 6.22 25.91
CA CYS A 557 -27.20 4.81 26.28
C CYS A 557 -26.30 4.71 27.52
N ASP A 558 -26.17 3.55 28.16
CA ASP A 558 -25.35 3.38 29.37
C ASP A 558 -23.83 3.53 29.13
N ASP A 559 -23.10 3.90 30.18
CA ASP A 559 -21.63 3.91 30.15
C ASP A 559 -21.09 2.47 30.12
N LYS A 560 -20.04 2.25 29.32
CA LYS A 560 -19.42 0.94 29.16
C LYS A 560 -18.92 0.37 30.50
N PRO A 561 -19.37 -0.82 30.95
CA PRO A 561 -18.98 -1.39 32.24
C PRO A 561 -17.49 -1.78 32.33
N PHE A 562 -17.06 -2.12 33.55
CA PHE A 562 -15.81 -2.86 33.79
C PHE A 562 -16.10 -4.36 33.78
N PHE A 563 -15.37 -5.13 32.97
CA PHE A 563 -15.57 -6.57 32.80
C PHE A 563 -14.35 -7.38 33.29
N PRO A 564 -14.55 -8.50 34.01
CA PRO A 564 -13.46 -9.32 34.55
C PRO A 564 -12.93 -10.29 33.47
N TYR A 565 -12.15 -9.79 32.52
CA TYR A 565 -11.65 -10.58 31.37
C TYR A 565 -10.94 -11.87 31.76
N ALA A 566 -10.23 -11.90 32.89
CA ALA A 566 -9.54 -13.11 33.32
C ALA A 566 -10.51 -14.12 33.98
N PHE A 567 -11.69 -13.69 34.47
CA PHE A 567 -12.74 -14.58 34.97
C PHE A 567 -13.58 -15.22 33.85
N ASN A 568 -13.47 -14.73 32.61
CA ASN A 568 -14.17 -15.28 31.44
C ASN A 568 -13.58 -16.66 31.04
N ARG A 569 -14.10 -17.73 31.66
CA ARG A 569 -13.68 -19.13 31.47
C ARG A 569 -14.91 -20.05 31.49
N LYS A 570 -14.86 -21.21 30.81
CA LYS A 570 -16.04 -22.08 30.61
C LYS A 570 -16.54 -22.72 31.91
N GLU A 571 -15.63 -22.90 32.86
CA GLU A 571 -15.86 -23.46 34.20
C GLU A 571 -16.74 -22.54 35.06
N ASN A 572 -16.78 -21.24 34.74
CA ASN A 572 -17.49 -20.22 35.52
C ASN A 572 -18.92 -19.96 35.02
N TYR A 573 -19.38 -20.57 33.92
CA TYR A 573 -20.71 -20.29 33.35
C TYR A 573 -21.88 -20.70 34.26
N THR A 574 -21.69 -21.71 35.12
CA THR A 574 -22.71 -22.18 36.07
C THR A 574 -22.57 -21.56 37.46
N LEU A 575 -21.51 -20.78 37.71
CA LEU A 575 -21.18 -20.24 39.02
C LEU A 575 -21.92 -18.91 39.27
N ARG A 576 -22.83 -18.91 40.24
CA ARG A 576 -23.45 -17.69 40.79
C ARG A 576 -22.69 -17.24 42.03
N MET A 577 -22.37 -15.96 42.12
CA MET A 577 -21.64 -15.35 43.24
C MET A 577 -22.50 -14.28 43.91
N GLU A 578 -22.40 -14.17 45.24
CA GLU A 578 -23.08 -13.12 46.03
C GLU A 578 -22.40 -11.74 45.91
N ASN A 579 -21.15 -11.71 45.43
CA ASN A 579 -20.27 -10.56 45.35
C ASN A 579 -19.55 -10.57 43.98
N LEU A 580 -18.93 -9.46 43.58
CA LEU A 580 -18.12 -9.41 42.36
C LEU A 580 -16.89 -10.35 42.45
N PRO A 581 -16.33 -10.79 41.31
CA PRO A 581 -15.02 -11.44 41.24
C PRO A 581 -13.91 -10.60 41.90
N ASP A 582 -12.79 -11.24 42.22
CA ASP A 582 -11.63 -10.56 42.82
C ASP A 582 -11.10 -9.43 41.91
N GLU A 583 -10.57 -8.38 42.54
CA GLU A 583 -10.06 -7.19 41.86
C GLU A 583 -9.01 -7.53 40.78
N SER A 584 -8.22 -8.60 40.98
CA SER A 584 -7.20 -9.04 40.03
C SER A 584 -7.74 -9.61 38.72
N GLU A 585 -8.97 -10.16 38.71
CA GLU A 585 -9.59 -10.76 37.51
C GLU A 585 -10.02 -9.71 36.46
N TYR A 586 -10.08 -8.43 36.86
CA TYR A 586 -10.25 -7.26 35.99
C TYR A 586 -8.93 -6.75 35.37
N GLU A 587 -7.82 -7.44 35.65
CA GLU A 587 -6.45 -7.12 35.23
C GLU A 587 -6.01 -5.64 35.45
N PRO A 588 -6.28 -5.02 36.63
CA PRO A 588 -6.12 -3.57 36.87
C PRO A 588 -4.72 -3.01 36.57
N GLY A 589 -3.67 -3.81 36.78
CA GLY A 589 -2.29 -3.42 36.45
C GLY A 589 -2.05 -3.10 34.96
N THR A 590 -2.94 -3.53 34.05
CA THR A 590 -2.89 -3.21 32.61
C THR A 590 -3.60 -1.90 32.25
N MET A 591 -4.30 -1.27 33.20
CA MET A 591 -5.00 -0.01 32.97
C MET A 591 -4.03 1.19 33.01
N LYS A 592 -4.42 2.30 32.38
CA LYS A 592 -3.82 3.62 32.66
C LYS A 592 -4.30 4.13 34.02
N ALA A 593 -3.51 4.97 34.70
CA ALA A 593 -3.85 5.57 35.99
C ALA A 593 -5.29 6.13 36.02
N ASP A 594 -5.66 7.01 35.10
CA ASP A 594 -7.01 7.63 35.04
C ASP A 594 -8.18 6.61 34.89
N LYS A 595 -7.92 5.41 34.35
CA LYS A 595 -8.89 4.31 34.28
C LYS A 595 -8.82 3.45 35.54
N TYR A 596 -7.64 3.23 36.11
CA TYR A 596 -7.44 2.52 37.37
C TYR A 596 -8.15 3.23 38.53
N GLU A 597 -8.03 4.55 38.67
CA GLU A 597 -8.73 5.30 39.73
C GLU A 597 -10.27 5.18 39.60
N LYS A 598 -10.79 5.29 38.37
CA LYS A 598 -12.22 5.07 38.09
C LYS A 598 -12.65 3.64 38.43
N PHE A 599 -11.83 2.66 38.07
CA PHE A 599 -12.06 1.24 38.40
C PHE A 599 -12.04 1.01 39.92
N LYS A 600 -11.05 1.55 40.65
CA LYS A 600 -10.94 1.40 42.10
C LYS A 600 -12.09 2.04 42.85
N LYS A 601 -12.61 3.17 42.38
CA LYS A 601 -13.86 3.72 42.91
C LYS A 601 -15.03 2.77 42.62
N TRP A 602 -15.29 2.48 41.34
CA TRP A 602 -16.40 1.62 40.92
C TRP A 602 -16.40 0.26 41.64
N TYR A 603 -15.26 -0.41 41.75
CA TYR A 603 -15.14 -1.71 42.39
C TYR A 603 -15.40 -1.62 43.91
N ASN A 604 -14.91 -0.58 44.59
CA ASN A 604 -15.23 -0.39 46.01
C ASN A 604 -16.72 -0.11 46.26
N ASP A 605 -17.35 0.66 45.37
CA ASP A 605 -18.77 1.00 45.44
C ASP A 605 -19.66 -0.24 45.12
N ASN A 606 -19.21 -1.15 44.22
CA ASN A 606 -20.04 -2.24 43.69
C ASN A 606 -19.64 -3.67 44.14
N LYS A 607 -18.52 -3.91 44.83
CA LYS A 607 -18.03 -5.27 45.19
C LYS A 607 -19.04 -6.21 45.89
N LYS A 608 -20.13 -5.68 46.47
CA LYS A 608 -21.21 -6.42 47.11
C LYS A 608 -22.41 -6.75 46.19
N THR A 609 -22.34 -6.45 44.88
CA THR A 609 -23.38 -6.85 43.94
C THR A 609 -23.22 -8.34 43.59
N PRO A 610 -24.31 -9.12 43.51
CA PRO A 610 -24.28 -10.46 42.94
C PRO A 610 -23.70 -10.47 41.53
N PHE A 611 -23.06 -11.56 41.14
CA PHE A 611 -22.41 -11.71 39.83
C PHE A 611 -22.75 -13.07 39.22
N TYR A 612 -23.03 -13.10 37.92
CA TYR A 612 -23.24 -14.31 37.14
C TYR A 612 -22.74 -14.10 35.70
N LEU A 613 -21.66 -14.82 35.34
CA LEU A 613 -20.87 -14.55 34.15
C LEU A 613 -21.69 -14.51 32.82
N PRO A 614 -22.68 -15.38 32.56
CA PRO A 614 -23.47 -15.32 31.33
C PRO A 614 -24.32 -14.05 31.19
N ASP A 615 -24.94 -13.57 32.27
CA ASP A 615 -25.78 -12.36 32.22
C ASP A 615 -24.90 -11.09 32.08
N GLU A 616 -23.71 -11.10 32.67
CA GLU A 616 -22.72 -10.03 32.56
C GLU A 616 -22.06 -9.98 31.16
N LEU A 617 -21.75 -11.14 30.56
CA LEU A 617 -21.32 -11.24 29.16
C LEU A 617 -22.38 -10.65 28.20
N ARG A 618 -23.64 -11.03 28.42
CA ARG A 618 -24.80 -10.55 27.67
C ARG A 618 -24.95 -9.03 27.79
N ALA A 619 -25.01 -8.50 29.01
CA ALA A 619 -25.17 -7.07 29.25
C ALA A 619 -24.03 -6.24 28.65
N TYR A 620 -22.78 -6.67 28.82
CA TYR A 620 -21.61 -5.95 28.31
C TYR A 620 -21.55 -5.94 26.77
N CYS A 621 -21.74 -7.08 26.10
CA CYS A 621 -21.67 -7.15 24.63
C CYS A 621 -22.89 -6.48 23.95
N LEU A 622 -24.08 -6.53 24.57
CA LEU A 622 -25.26 -5.79 24.10
C LEU A 622 -25.12 -4.26 24.26
N ASN A 623 -24.38 -3.79 25.27
CA ASN A 623 -24.02 -2.37 25.42
C ASN A 623 -23.02 -1.94 24.34
N ASP A 624 -22.02 -2.76 24.04
CA ASP A 624 -21.03 -2.48 22.99
C ASP A 624 -21.66 -2.35 21.59
N THR A 625 -22.55 -3.27 21.21
CA THR A 625 -23.29 -3.15 19.94
C THR A 625 -24.24 -1.96 19.93
N GLU A 626 -24.81 -1.56 21.07
CA GLU A 626 -25.67 -0.37 21.13
C GLU A 626 -24.89 0.93 20.94
N ILE A 627 -23.78 1.09 21.65
CA ILE A 627 -22.88 2.24 21.49
C ILE A 627 -22.39 2.32 20.04
N LEU A 628 -22.00 1.18 19.44
CA LEU A 628 -21.55 1.14 18.05
C LEU A 628 -22.67 1.52 17.06
N LEU A 629 -23.90 1.03 17.26
CA LEU A 629 -25.05 1.38 16.42
C LEU A 629 -25.37 2.87 16.50
N LYS A 630 -25.60 3.38 17.71
CA LYS A 630 -25.96 4.78 17.95
C LYS A 630 -24.85 5.73 17.47
N ALA A 631 -23.58 5.35 17.61
CA ALA A 631 -22.45 6.10 17.05
C ALA A 631 -22.43 6.12 15.52
N LEU A 632 -22.60 4.98 14.85
CA LEU A 632 -22.61 4.91 13.38
C LEU A 632 -23.78 5.68 12.76
N ILE A 633 -24.96 5.63 13.39
CA ILE A 633 -26.13 6.42 12.98
C ILE A 633 -25.83 7.91 13.09
N LYS A 634 -25.33 8.40 14.24
CA LYS A 634 -24.99 9.81 14.41
C LYS A 634 -23.84 10.27 13.50
N PHE A 635 -22.87 9.40 13.24
CA PHE A 635 -21.80 9.66 12.28
C PHE A 635 -22.32 9.81 10.84
N ARG A 636 -23.23 8.92 10.38
CA ARG A 636 -23.90 9.05 9.06
C ARG A 636 -24.71 10.35 8.98
N GLN A 637 -25.57 10.61 9.96
CA GLN A 637 -26.42 11.81 10.02
C GLN A 637 -25.60 13.10 9.93
N ILE A 638 -24.49 13.22 10.69
CA ILE A 638 -23.65 14.43 10.63
C ILE A 638 -22.92 14.55 9.27
N LEU A 639 -22.47 13.43 8.67
CA LEU A 639 -21.88 13.48 7.35
C LEU A 639 -22.88 13.98 6.30
N MET A 640 -24.08 13.41 6.23
CA MET A 640 -25.07 13.77 5.22
C MET A 640 -25.63 15.18 5.43
N ASN A 641 -26.00 15.54 6.66
CA ASN A 641 -26.82 16.71 6.93
C ASN A 641 -26.00 17.99 7.16
N GLU A 642 -24.77 17.88 7.66
CA GLU A 642 -23.92 19.04 8.00
C GLU A 642 -22.72 19.23 7.05
N ILE A 643 -22.41 18.23 6.21
CA ILE A 643 -21.16 18.19 5.42
C ILE A 643 -21.39 17.94 3.93
N THR A 644 -22.12 16.89 3.55
CA THR A 644 -22.19 16.43 2.15
C THR A 644 -23.47 16.78 1.41
N ASP A 645 -24.43 17.45 2.07
CA ASP A 645 -25.72 17.89 1.51
C ASP A 645 -26.50 16.72 0.90
N GLY A 646 -26.75 15.70 1.73
CA GLY A 646 -27.46 14.46 1.37
C GLY A 646 -26.61 13.37 0.72
N PHE A 647 -25.40 13.66 0.22
CA PHE A 647 -24.56 12.65 -0.41
C PHE A 647 -23.94 11.66 0.61
N ASP A 648 -24.52 10.47 0.73
CA ASP A 648 -23.99 9.44 1.63
C ASP A 648 -22.65 8.86 1.15
N VAL A 649 -21.58 9.25 1.85
CA VAL A 649 -20.21 8.82 1.58
C VAL A 649 -19.81 7.53 2.31
N VAL A 650 -20.64 7.02 3.23
CA VAL A 650 -20.34 5.81 4.03
C VAL A 650 -20.31 4.54 3.16
N PRO A 651 -21.28 4.26 2.26
CA PRO A 651 -21.23 3.12 1.33
C PRO A 651 -19.90 2.97 0.58
N ILE A 652 -19.35 4.08 0.10
CA ILE A 652 -18.14 4.11 -0.74
C ILE A 652 -16.83 4.27 0.05
N SER A 653 -16.87 4.24 1.39
CA SER A 653 -15.70 4.54 2.24
C SER A 653 -15.49 3.55 3.39
N CYS A 654 -14.42 2.77 3.32
CA CYS A 654 -13.98 1.87 4.41
C CYS A 654 -12.99 2.52 5.41
N THR A 655 -12.64 3.79 5.22
CA THR A 655 -11.75 4.56 6.13
C THR A 655 -12.11 6.04 6.15
N ILE A 656 -11.73 6.78 7.20
CA ILE A 656 -11.92 8.23 7.28
C ILE A 656 -11.19 8.96 6.15
N ALA A 657 -9.96 8.56 5.82
CA ALA A 657 -9.22 9.13 4.68
C ALA A 657 -9.90 8.83 3.32
N SER A 658 -10.63 7.71 3.20
CA SER A 658 -11.48 7.46 2.03
C SER A 658 -12.69 8.38 1.99
N ALA A 659 -13.33 8.66 3.14
CA ALA A 659 -14.43 9.61 3.21
C ALA A 659 -13.96 11.03 2.86
N CYS A 660 -12.86 11.51 3.45
CA CYS A 660 -12.25 12.80 3.12
C CYS A 660 -11.96 12.93 1.62
N MET A 661 -11.33 11.90 1.03
CA MET A 661 -10.97 11.87 -0.40
C MET A 661 -12.19 11.75 -1.32
N ASN A 662 -13.25 11.04 -0.92
CA ASN A 662 -14.48 10.95 -1.70
C ASN A 662 -15.31 12.24 -1.65
N ILE A 663 -15.41 12.88 -0.48
CA ILE A 663 -15.97 14.24 -0.31
C ILE A 663 -15.20 15.24 -1.18
N PHE A 664 -13.87 15.24 -1.08
CA PHE A 664 -13.00 16.13 -1.85
C PHE A 664 -13.26 16.05 -3.37
N LYS A 665 -13.26 14.82 -3.92
CA LYS A 665 -13.55 14.58 -5.35
C LYS A 665 -15.01 14.83 -5.77
N ALA A 666 -15.94 14.94 -4.83
CA ALA A 666 -17.36 15.16 -5.12
C ALA A 666 -17.71 16.67 -5.12
N GLN A 667 -17.19 17.42 -4.14
CA GLN A 667 -17.60 18.80 -3.86
C GLN A 667 -16.54 19.88 -4.17
N PHE A 668 -15.25 19.54 -4.31
CA PHE A 668 -14.16 20.55 -4.31
C PHE A 668 -13.15 20.43 -5.45
N MET A 669 -12.94 19.23 -5.98
CA MET A 669 -11.99 19.00 -7.09
C MET A 669 -12.61 19.34 -8.44
N GLU A 670 -11.85 19.97 -9.33
CA GLU A 670 -12.28 20.21 -10.71
C GLU A 670 -11.86 19.11 -11.70
N ASP A 671 -12.63 18.99 -12.79
CA ASP A 671 -12.34 18.01 -13.84
C ASP A 671 -11.03 18.36 -14.56
N GLU A 672 -10.22 17.35 -14.85
CA GLU A 672 -8.88 17.45 -15.46
C GLU A 672 -7.86 18.35 -14.70
N GLN A 673 -8.20 18.81 -13.49
CA GLN A 673 -7.32 19.63 -12.63
C GLN A 673 -6.12 18.83 -12.07
N LEU A 674 -6.39 17.65 -11.49
CA LEU A 674 -5.39 16.85 -10.79
C LEU A 674 -4.95 15.65 -11.64
N ALA A 675 -3.74 15.70 -12.18
CA ALA A 675 -3.12 14.57 -12.86
C ALA A 675 -2.89 13.40 -11.88
N MET A 676 -3.00 12.17 -12.38
CA MET A 676 -2.47 11.01 -11.67
C MET A 676 -0.95 10.96 -11.86
N VAL A 677 -0.21 10.84 -10.76
CA VAL A 677 1.27 10.75 -10.79
C VAL A 677 1.64 9.28 -10.78
N PRO A 678 2.39 8.77 -11.78
CA PRO A 678 2.76 7.37 -11.80
C PRO A 678 3.70 7.02 -10.64
N GLU A 679 3.57 5.82 -10.10
CA GLU A 679 4.27 5.32 -8.90
C GLU A 679 5.81 5.25 -9.00
N LEU A 680 6.36 5.37 -10.21
CA LEU A 680 7.80 5.45 -10.50
C LEU A 680 8.17 6.74 -11.27
N GLY A 681 7.32 7.77 -11.19
CA GLY A 681 7.42 9.00 -11.96
C GLY A 681 7.04 8.87 -13.43
N TYR A 682 7.11 10.00 -14.15
CA TYR A 682 6.63 10.11 -15.54
C TYR A 682 7.60 9.53 -16.59
N GLU A 683 8.89 9.36 -16.27
CA GLU A 683 9.96 8.87 -17.17
C GLU A 683 9.91 7.32 -17.39
N ARG A 684 8.71 6.74 -17.39
CA ARG A 684 8.45 5.33 -17.08
C ARG A 684 8.98 4.28 -18.08
N ASN A 685 9.24 4.70 -19.32
CA ASN A 685 9.66 3.83 -20.43
C ASN A 685 11.18 3.81 -20.65
N ASP A 686 11.93 4.57 -19.84
CA ASP A 686 13.40 4.70 -19.90
C ASP A 686 14.02 4.15 -18.59
N ARG A 687 13.88 2.83 -18.36
CA ARG A 687 14.44 2.13 -17.19
C ARG A 687 15.96 1.89 -17.31
N ALA A 688 16.74 2.95 -17.46
CA ALA A 688 18.19 2.86 -17.50
C ALA A 688 18.76 2.37 -16.15
N SER A 689 19.66 1.39 -16.19
CA SER A 689 20.31 0.87 -14.99
C SER A 689 21.31 1.87 -14.41
N VAL A 690 21.23 2.14 -13.10
CA VAL A 690 22.20 2.99 -12.40
C VAL A 690 23.61 2.40 -12.46
N LEU A 691 23.73 1.06 -12.50
CA LEU A 691 25.00 0.37 -12.70
C LEU A 691 25.57 0.64 -14.10
N ALA A 692 24.72 0.58 -15.14
CA ALA A 692 25.10 0.84 -16.52
C ALA A 692 25.53 2.31 -16.72
N ILE A 693 24.73 3.27 -16.24
CA ILE A 693 25.07 4.70 -16.30
C ILE A 693 26.44 4.96 -15.64
N LYS A 694 26.67 4.43 -14.43
CA LYS A 694 27.98 4.57 -13.75
C LYS A 694 29.13 3.88 -14.48
N TYR A 695 28.89 2.72 -15.10
CA TYR A 695 29.91 2.02 -15.89
C TYR A 695 30.30 2.79 -17.15
N LEU A 696 29.32 3.31 -17.88
CA LEU A 696 29.53 4.06 -19.12
C LEU A 696 30.17 5.43 -18.83
N ASP A 697 29.74 6.14 -17.78
CA ASP A 697 30.41 7.37 -17.32
C ASP A 697 31.85 7.11 -16.84
N TRP A 698 32.10 5.97 -16.17
CA TRP A 698 33.46 5.56 -15.79
C TRP A 698 34.34 5.30 -17.02
N ARG A 699 33.84 4.50 -17.98
CA ARG A 699 34.52 4.17 -19.24
C ARG A 699 34.87 5.41 -20.05
N ALA A 700 33.89 6.29 -20.27
CA ALA A 700 34.08 7.56 -20.94
C ALA A 700 35.25 8.36 -20.33
N LYS A 701 35.28 8.44 -19.00
CA LYS A 701 36.30 9.15 -18.23
C LYS A 701 37.66 8.44 -18.19
N SER A 702 37.71 7.12 -18.17
CA SER A 702 38.95 6.34 -18.10
C SER A 702 39.67 6.23 -19.44
N GLU A 703 38.92 6.24 -20.54
CA GLU A 703 39.45 6.08 -21.91
C GLU A 703 39.50 7.40 -22.69
N GLY A 704 38.92 8.49 -22.15
CA GLY A 704 38.93 9.82 -22.79
C GLY A 704 38.00 9.90 -24.01
N ILE A 705 36.93 9.11 -24.02
CA ILE A 705 35.99 8.97 -25.13
C ILE A 705 34.60 9.47 -24.75
N GLU A 706 33.87 10.02 -25.72
CA GLU A 706 32.46 10.36 -25.54
C GLU A 706 31.60 9.11 -25.76
N ILE A 707 30.71 8.83 -24.80
CA ILE A 707 29.75 7.72 -24.85
C ILE A 707 28.36 8.30 -24.62
N GLN A 708 27.48 8.23 -25.62
CA GLN A 708 26.07 8.61 -25.50
C GLN A 708 25.28 7.51 -24.78
N HIS A 709 24.58 7.86 -23.71
CA HIS A 709 23.73 6.98 -22.92
C HIS A 709 22.53 7.72 -22.30
N ALA A 710 21.64 6.99 -21.64
CA ALA A 710 20.45 7.53 -20.97
C ALA A 710 20.73 8.70 -20.01
N GLY A 711 21.91 8.70 -19.37
CA GLY A 711 22.31 9.70 -18.39
C GLY A 711 22.74 11.05 -18.99
N ASN A 712 23.22 11.10 -20.24
CA ASN A 712 23.87 12.30 -20.80
C ASN A 712 23.37 12.77 -22.18
N GLY A 713 22.66 11.95 -22.96
CA GLY A 713 22.19 12.36 -24.31
C GLY A 713 20.96 11.62 -24.83
N ARG A 714 20.25 10.89 -23.95
CA ARG A 714 19.34 9.77 -24.29
C ARG A 714 20.06 8.63 -25.04
N GLU A 715 19.48 7.44 -24.95
CA GLU A 715 19.99 6.24 -25.60
C GLU A 715 19.95 6.38 -27.14
N LYS A 716 21.04 6.02 -27.82
CA LYS A 716 21.06 5.91 -29.28
C LYS A 716 20.10 4.79 -29.70
N ARG A 717 19.36 4.98 -30.79
CA ARG A 717 18.52 3.95 -31.42
C ARG A 717 19.19 3.37 -32.65
N TRP A 718 19.15 2.04 -32.77
CA TRP A 718 19.69 1.26 -33.88
C TRP A 718 18.70 0.14 -34.22
N LYS A 719 18.19 0.14 -35.45
CA LYS A 719 16.97 -0.62 -35.84
C LYS A 719 15.83 -0.32 -34.84
N GLN A 720 15.07 -1.32 -34.37
CA GLN A 720 14.04 -1.17 -33.34
C GLN A 720 14.60 -0.99 -31.91
N PHE A 721 15.90 -1.22 -31.70
CA PHE A 721 16.51 -1.26 -30.37
C PHE A 721 17.02 0.11 -29.91
N LYS A 722 16.93 0.38 -28.62
CA LYS A 722 17.78 1.36 -27.93
C LYS A 722 19.05 0.67 -27.45
N LEU A 723 20.17 1.37 -27.46
CA LEU A 723 21.49 0.90 -27.01
C LEU A 723 21.83 1.48 -25.64
N ASP A 724 22.40 0.70 -24.72
CA ASP A 724 22.79 1.22 -23.39
C ASP A 724 23.85 2.34 -23.50
N GLY A 725 24.89 2.12 -24.33
CA GLY A 725 25.95 3.08 -24.60
C GLY A 725 26.41 3.07 -26.06
N TRP A 726 26.69 4.26 -26.61
CA TRP A 726 27.06 4.45 -28.02
C TRP A 726 28.27 5.37 -28.21
N ILE A 727 29.23 4.97 -29.04
CA ILE A 727 30.46 5.71 -29.36
C ILE A 727 30.45 6.04 -30.86
N GLU A 728 29.99 7.24 -31.22
CA GLU A 728 29.85 7.68 -32.62
C GLU A 728 31.18 7.63 -33.39
N SER A 729 32.29 8.04 -32.76
CA SER A 729 33.63 8.07 -33.36
C SER A 729 34.22 6.69 -33.66
N GLN A 730 33.64 5.61 -33.13
CA GLN A 730 34.07 4.23 -33.34
C GLN A 730 32.96 3.36 -33.98
N GLN A 731 31.76 3.93 -34.19
CA GLN A 731 30.53 3.20 -34.53
C GLN A 731 30.30 1.96 -33.64
N ARG A 732 30.59 2.10 -32.34
CA ARG A 732 30.58 1.01 -31.35
C ARG A 732 29.43 1.16 -30.35
N CYS A 733 28.76 0.06 -30.08
CA CYS A 733 27.79 -0.12 -29.00
C CYS A 733 28.45 -0.80 -27.79
N ILE A 734 28.04 -0.42 -26.59
CA ILE A 734 28.31 -1.14 -25.34
C ILE A 734 26.96 -1.48 -24.70
N GLU A 735 26.68 -2.77 -24.51
CA GLU A 735 25.49 -3.29 -23.81
C GLU A 735 25.87 -3.74 -22.40
N VAL A 736 25.10 -3.36 -21.37
CA VAL A 736 25.42 -3.62 -19.96
C VAL A 736 24.40 -4.58 -19.34
N LEU A 737 24.73 -5.85 -19.41
CA LEU A 737 23.82 -6.96 -19.15
C LEU A 737 23.67 -7.22 -17.63
N GLY A 738 22.64 -6.59 -17.04
CA GLY A 738 22.18 -6.88 -15.68
C GLY A 738 21.83 -8.37 -15.51
N CYS A 739 22.49 -9.06 -14.58
CA CYS A 739 22.58 -10.53 -14.57
C CYS A 739 21.22 -11.20 -14.32
N TYR A 740 20.41 -10.63 -13.44
CA TYR A 740 19.05 -11.11 -13.12
C TYR A 740 18.03 -10.85 -14.24
N TRP A 741 18.29 -9.86 -15.10
CA TRP A 741 17.37 -9.41 -16.15
C TRP A 741 17.65 -10.09 -17.49
N HIS A 742 18.91 -10.46 -17.74
CA HIS A 742 19.40 -10.99 -19.02
C HIS A 742 19.84 -12.46 -18.97
N GLY A 743 19.69 -13.14 -17.83
CA GLY A 743 20.00 -14.58 -17.71
C GLY A 743 21.50 -14.88 -17.68
N CYS A 744 22.22 -14.38 -16.67
CA CYS A 744 23.65 -14.67 -16.57
C CYS A 744 23.92 -16.08 -16.04
N GLU A 745 24.22 -17.03 -16.93
CA GLU A 745 24.58 -18.42 -16.59
C GLU A 745 25.86 -18.58 -15.75
N ARG A 746 26.62 -17.49 -15.52
CA ARG A 746 27.74 -17.44 -14.55
C ARG A 746 27.29 -17.13 -13.12
N CYS A 747 26.02 -16.77 -12.90
CA CYS A 747 25.48 -16.28 -11.63
C CYS A 747 24.22 -17.00 -11.17
N PHE A 748 23.48 -17.59 -12.11
CA PHE A 748 22.23 -18.32 -11.89
C PHE A 748 22.27 -19.62 -12.69
N LYS A 749 21.67 -20.70 -12.19
CA LYS A 749 21.61 -21.96 -12.96
C LYS A 749 20.69 -21.78 -14.19
N PRO A 750 20.93 -22.46 -15.33
CA PRO A 750 20.12 -22.24 -16.54
C PRO A 750 18.61 -22.52 -16.35
N ASP A 751 18.25 -23.41 -15.43
CA ASP A 751 16.88 -23.76 -14.99
C ASP A 751 16.27 -22.77 -14.00
N GLU A 752 17.08 -21.93 -13.33
CA GLU A 752 16.66 -21.07 -12.23
C GLU A 752 15.73 -19.94 -12.73
N GLN A 753 14.58 -19.75 -12.07
CA GLN A 753 13.62 -18.71 -12.48
C GLN A 753 13.99 -17.33 -11.97
N LEU A 754 14.12 -16.37 -12.89
CA LEU A 754 14.51 -15.00 -12.60
C LEU A 754 13.30 -14.07 -12.70
N ILE A 755 13.20 -13.23 -13.74
CA ILE A 755 12.13 -12.24 -13.90
C ILE A 755 10.93 -12.78 -14.71
N ASP A 756 9.73 -12.32 -14.34
CA ASP A 756 8.44 -12.65 -14.96
C ASP A 756 8.12 -14.16 -15.09
N GLY A 757 8.83 -14.98 -14.31
CA GLY A 757 8.72 -16.44 -14.30
C GLY A 757 9.59 -17.15 -15.35
N LYS A 758 10.31 -16.41 -16.20
CA LYS A 758 11.26 -17.00 -17.16
C LYS A 758 12.47 -17.59 -16.43
N THR A 759 12.99 -18.69 -16.95
CA THR A 759 14.27 -19.27 -16.55
C THR A 759 15.45 -18.41 -16.99
N CYS A 760 16.60 -18.58 -16.33
CA CYS A 760 17.86 -17.96 -16.72
C CYS A 760 18.19 -18.24 -18.19
N ARG A 761 17.98 -19.47 -18.67
CA ARG A 761 18.20 -19.83 -20.08
C ARG A 761 17.28 -19.08 -21.04
N GLU A 762 15.96 -19.04 -20.79
CA GLU A 762 15.03 -18.31 -21.66
C GLU A 762 15.34 -16.81 -21.74
N LEU A 763 15.89 -16.23 -20.68
CA LEU A 763 16.36 -14.84 -20.64
C LEU A 763 17.71 -14.66 -21.36
N ASN A 764 18.63 -15.61 -21.21
CA ASN A 764 19.89 -15.64 -21.95
C ASN A 764 19.63 -15.76 -23.45
N ASP A 765 18.83 -16.75 -23.89
CA ASP A 765 18.44 -16.96 -25.29
C ASP A 765 17.80 -15.68 -25.88
N THR A 766 16.86 -15.05 -25.16
CA THR A 766 16.26 -13.76 -25.57
C THR A 766 17.33 -12.66 -25.72
N THR A 767 18.32 -12.63 -24.84
CA THR A 767 19.42 -11.65 -24.85
C THR A 767 20.40 -11.92 -26.00
N GLN A 768 20.78 -13.18 -26.23
CA GLN A 768 21.66 -13.57 -27.33
C GLN A 768 21.01 -13.27 -28.69
N ASP A 769 19.71 -13.48 -28.84
CA ASP A 769 19.00 -13.12 -30.08
C ASP A 769 18.89 -11.61 -30.31
N ARG A 770 18.75 -10.79 -29.25
CA ARG A 770 18.92 -9.32 -29.35
C ARG A 770 20.33 -8.97 -29.81
N LEU A 771 21.36 -9.52 -29.16
CA LEU A 771 22.77 -9.25 -29.50
C LEU A 771 23.11 -9.70 -30.93
N ARG A 772 22.52 -10.80 -31.40
CA ARG A 772 22.60 -11.29 -32.79
C ARG A 772 22.04 -10.26 -33.77
N GLN A 773 20.81 -9.79 -33.56
CA GLN A 773 20.14 -8.80 -34.42
C GLN A 773 20.82 -7.42 -34.42
N LEU A 774 21.46 -7.04 -33.30
CA LEU A 774 22.31 -5.86 -33.23
C LEU A 774 23.58 -6.00 -34.09
N ARG A 775 24.21 -7.19 -34.08
CA ARG A 775 25.42 -7.51 -34.87
C ARG A 775 25.16 -7.72 -36.36
N GLU A 776 23.92 -7.99 -36.77
CA GLU A 776 23.51 -8.04 -38.17
C GLU A 776 23.61 -6.67 -38.87
N TYR A 777 23.98 -6.67 -40.15
CA TYR A 777 24.00 -5.48 -41.00
C TYR A 777 22.66 -4.74 -41.01
N ASP A 778 22.70 -3.41 -41.23
CA ASP A 778 21.53 -2.60 -41.56
C ASP A 778 21.23 -2.58 -43.07
N ASP A 779 20.12 -1.97 -43.45
CA ASP A 779 19.68 -1.84 -44.87
C ASP A 779 20.65 -1.04 -45.76
N HIS A 780 21.71 -0.47 -45.17
CA HIS A 780 22.73 0.35 -45.82
C HIS A 780 24.11 -0.35 -45.81
N GLY A 781 24.18 -1.62 -45.40
CA GLY A 781 25.40 -2.43 -45.40
C GLY A 781 26.36 -2.15 -44.24
N ARG A 782 25.91 -1.53 -43.15
CA ARG A 782 26.73 -1.22 -41.97
C ARG A 782 26.52 -2.25 -40.87
N CYS A 783 27.61 -2.81 -40.33
CA CYS A 783 27.60 -3.71 -39.18
C CYS A 783 27.98 -2.93 -37.90
N LEU A 784 27.26 -3.19 -36.81
CA LEU A 784 27.48 -2.56 -35.50
C LEU A 784 28.52 -3.36 -34.70
N GLN A 785 29.58 -2.72 -34.22
CA GLN A 785 30.47 -3.37 -33.25
C GLN A 785 29.80 -3.38 -31.87
N VAL A 786 29.29 -4.53 -31.44
CA VAL A 786 28.62 -4.71 -30.13
C VAL A 786 29.59 -5.32 -29.12
N GLU A 787 30.06 -4.49 -28.20
CA GLU A 787 30.74 -4.88 -26.95
C GLU A 787 29.68 -5.20 -25.89
N GLU A 788 29.88 -6.28 -25.14
CA GLU A 788 28.98 -6.74 -24.07
C GLU A 788 29.75 -6.82 -22.75
N ILE A 789 29.12 -6.44 -21.65
CA ILE A 789 29.66 -6.67 -20.29
C ILE A 789 28.54 -6.96 -19.30
N TRP A 790 28.77 -7.95 -18.44
CA TRP A 790 27.79 -8.37 -17.44
C TRP A 790 27.94 -7.63 -16.11
N GLU A 791 26.83 -7.46 -15.40
CA GLU A 791 26.79 -6.87 -14.05
C GLU A 791 27.75 -7.58 -13.07
N CYS A 792 27.92 -8.89 -13.18
CA CYS A 792 28.88 -9.65 -12.37
C CYS A 792 30.34 -9.28 -12.67
N GLU A 793 30.68 -9.02 -13.94
CA GLU A 793 32.01 -8.60 -14.37
C GLU A 793 32.30 -7.18 -13.90
N ILE A 794 31.33 -6.27 -13.97
CA ILE A 794 31.42 -4.91 -13.38
C ILE A 794 31.64 -5.00 -11.86
N ASN A 795 30.85 -5.82 -11.17
CA ASN A 795 31.01 -6.05 -9.73
C ASN A 795 32.37 -6.65 -9.37
N ASP A 796 32.98 -7.47 -10.24
CA ASP A 796 34.32 -8.02 -10.03
C ASP A 796 35.44 -7.01 -10.33
N GLN A 797 35.25 -6.13 -11.34
CA GLN A 797 36.13 -4.98 -11.55
C GLN A 797 36.09 -4.03 -10.34
N LEU A 798 34.91 -3.76 -9.76
CA LEU A 798 34.74 -2.94 -8.56
C LEU A 798 35.42 -3.51 -7.30
N LYS A 799 35.63 -4.83 -7.21
CA LYS A 799 36.44 -5.45 -6.15
C LYS A 799 37.94 -5.24 -6.36
N LYS A 800 38.39 -5.16 -7.62
CA LYS A 800 39.80 -5.19 -8.04
C LYS A 800 40.39 -3.81 -8.34
N ASN A 801 39.55 -2.82 -8.67
CA ASN A 801 39.96 -1.48 -9.08
C ASN A 801 39.41 -0.42 -8.12
N GLU A 802 40.24 0.02 -7.17
CA GLU A 802 39.85 1.03 -6.17
C GLU A 802 39.46 2.38 -6.78
N ARG A 803 40.01 2.76 -7.95
CA ARG A 803 39.67 4.02 -8.62
C ARG A 803 38.26 3.97 -9.22
N MET A 804 37.92 2.85 -9.86
CA MET A 804 36.57 2.59 -10.36
C MET A 804 35.57 2.51 -9.20
N LYS A 805 35.93 1.83 -8.11
CA LYS A 805 35.10 1.76 -6.89
C LYS A 805 34.85 3.14 -6.30
N ALA A 806 35.88 3.97 -6.15
CA ALA A 806 35.75 5.33 -5.66
C ALA A 806 34.86 6.21 -6.55
N PHE A 807 34.83 5.96 -7.87
CA PHE A 807 33.92 6.63 -8.81
C PHE A 807 32.46 6.15 -8.66
N PHE A 808 32.24 4.85 -8.45
CA PHE A 808 30.90 4.29 -8.24
C PHE A 808 30.31 4.64 -6.87
N ASP A 809 31.14 4.68 -5.81
CA ASP A 809 30.78 5.11 -4.46
C ASP A 809 30.52 6.63 -4.37
N ASP A 810 30.95 7.41 -5.35
CA ASP A 810 30.69 8.84 -5.45
C ASP A 810 29.31 9.13 -6.07
N LEU A 811 28.37 9.52 -5.19
CA LEU A 811 27.00 9.92 -5.53
C LEU A 811 26.93 11.14 -6.47
N SER A 812 28.03 11.87 -6.68
CA SER A 812 28.09 12.97 -7.66
C SER A 812 27.99 12.49 -9.12
N ASN A 813 28.11 11.19 -9.38
CA ASN A 813 28.01 10.61 -10.72
C ASN A 813 26.60 10.04 -11.02
N GLU A 814 25.60 10.24 -10.14
CA GLU A 814 24.26 9.64 -10.32
C GLU A 814 23.29 10.49 -11.16
N ARG A 815 23.43 10.39 -12.49
CA ARG A 815 22.57 11.07 -13.49
C ARG A 815 21.15 10.49 -13.68
N GLY A 816 20.72 9.55 -12.83
CA GLY A 816 19.48 8.77 -13.01
C GLY A 816 18.18 9.61 -13.02
N PRO A 817 17.04 9.00 -13.42
CA PRO A 817 15.75 9.68 -13.54
C PRO A 817 15.26 10.29 -12.22
N LEU A 818 14.29 11.20 -12.32
CA LEU A 818 13.74 11.90 -11.16
C LEU A 818 12.65 11.04 -10.50
N ASP A 819 12.89 10.61 -9.25
CA ASP A 819 11.90 9.88 -8.44
C ASP A 819 11.28 10.79 -7.35
N PRO A 820 9.97 11.09 -7.41
CA PRO A 820 9.28 11.87 -6.38
C PRO A 820 9.20 11.14 -5.03
N ARG A 821 9.34 9.81 -4.96
CA ARG A 821 9.40 9.06 -3.70
C ARG A 821 10.71 9.30 -2.94
N LEU A 822 11.79 9.65 -3.63
CA LEU A 822 13.03 10.10 -2.97
C LEU A 822 12.84 11.49 -2.34
N ALA A 823 12.21 12.43 -3.05
CA ALA A 823 11.88 13.76 -2.52
C ALA A 823 10.88 13.71 -1.35
N TYR A 824 9.90 12.81 -1.40
CA TYR A 824 8.86 12.70 -0.37
C TYR A 824 9.43 12.32 1.01
N CYS A 825 9.61 13.33 1.86
CA CYS A 825 10.08 13.21 3.24
C CYS A 825 8.96 13.55 4.22
N GLY A 826 9.06 13.04 5.46
CA GLY A 826 8.12 13.39 6.53
C GLY A 826 8.42 14.75 7.18
N GLY A 827 7.80 14.99 8.33
CA GLY A 827 8.16 16.09 9.24
C GLY A 827 9.56 15.95 9.81
N ARG A 828 10.14 17.08 10.24
CA ARG A 828 11.43 17.13 10.93
C ARG A 828 11.24 16.76 12.40
N THR A 829 12.01 15.79 12.89
CA THR A 829 11.98 15.37 14.31
C THR A 829 13.37 15.12 14.85
N GLY A 830 13.70 15.69 16.00
CA GLY A 830 14.92 15.37 16.75
C GLY A 830 15.28 16.39 17.84
N PRO A 831 16.12 15.98 18.81
CA PRO A 831 16.76 16.90 19.74
C PRO A 831 17.80 17.78 19.04
N LEU A 832 17.92 19.01 19.53
CA LEU A 832 19.08 19.89 19.38
C LEU A 832 19.91 19.95 20.67
N ARG A 833 19.33 19.52 21.81
CA ARG A 833 19.94 19.30 23.12
C ARG A 833 19.24 18.13 23.82
N LEU A 834 19.94 17.36 24.65
CA LEU A 834 19.38 16.19 25.35
C LEU A 834 18.94 16.48 26.80
N PHE A 835 19.47 17.51 27.45
CA PHE A 835 19.08 17.89 28.82
C PHE A 835 19.12 19.41 29.00
N ALA A 836 18.12 19.97 29.68
CA ALA A 836 18.07 21.38 30.06
C ALA A 836 17.19 21.60 31.30
N GLU A 837 17.60 22.56 32.13
CA GLU A 837 16.82 23.16 33.21
C GLU A 837 16.93 24.70 33.05
N PRO A 838 15.89 25.47 33.38
CA PRO A 838 15.94 26.92 33.30
C PRO A 838 16.67 27.52 34.50
N ALA A 839 17.40 28.62 34.28
CA ALA A 839 17.75 29.54 35.37
C ALA A 839 16.50 30.21 35.98
N GLU A 840 16.66 30.92 37.09
CA GLU A 840 15.55 31.62 37.78
C GLU A 840 14.81 32.62 36.85
N ASP A 841 15.57 33.34 36.02
CA ASP A 841 15.07 34.30 35.02
C ASP A 841 14.62 33.65 33.69
N GLU A 842 14.62 32.32 33.61
CA GLU A 842 14.25 31.51 32.43
C GLU A 842 13.00 30.65 32.66
N LYS A 843 12.36 30.25 31.57
CA LYS A 843 11.41 29.12 31.54
C LYS A 843 11.75 28.18 30.37
N ILE A 844 11.22 26.96 30.44
CA ILE A 844 11.12 26.07 29.28
C ILE A 844 9.66 26.06 28.84
N SER A 845 9.43 26.24 27.54
CA SER A 845 8.10 26.24 26.91
C SER A 845 8.04 25.27 25.73
N VAL A 846 6.85 24.71 25.51
CA VAL A 846 6.54 23.86 24.37
C VAL A 846 5.55 24.60 23.50
N PHE A 847 5.91 24.89 22.25
CA PHE A 847 5.05 25.57 21.29
C PHE A 847 4.66 24.61 20.16
N ASP A 848 3.38 24.58 19.81
CA ASP A 848 2.79 23.71 18.77
C ASP A 848 2.06 24.55 17.70
N ILE A 849 2.32 24.25 16.43
CA ILE A 849 1.74 24.98 15.29
C ILE A 849 0.27 24.60 15.13
N VAL A 850 -0.63 25.57 15.29
CA VAL A 850 -2.08 25.37 15.21
C VAL A 850 -2.47 24.80 13.84
N SER A 851 -2.72 23.48 13.82
CA SER A 851 -3.14 22.71 12.65
C SER A 851 -2.24 22.94 11.41
N LEU A 852 -0.95 22.61 11.53
CA LEU A 852 0.07 22.77 10.47
C LEU A 852 -0.36 22.29 9.07
N TYR A 853 -0.85 21.05 8.92
CA TYR A 853 -1.22 20.53 7.60
C TYR A 853 -2.46 21.23 6.97
N PRO A 854 -3.54 21.51 7.72
CA PRO A 854 -4.58 22.44 7.28
C PRO A 854 -4.08 23.85 6.91
N TRP A 855 -3.12 24.42 7.66
CA TRP A 855 -2.48 25.69 7.26
C TRP A 855 -1.77 25.55 5.91
N VAL A 856 -0.93 24.54 5.74
CA VAL A 856 -0.24 24.28 4.47
C VAL A 856 -1.23 24.14 3.31
N ASN A 857 -2.26 23.31 3.47
CA ASN A 857 -3.29 23.12 2.44
C ASN A 857 -4.10 24.40 2.14
N TYR A 858 -4.14 25.38 3.06
CA TYR A 858 -4.77 26.69 2.82
C TYR A 858 -3.79 27.70 2.20
N ASP A 859 -2.52 27.69 2.58
CA ASP A 859 -1.52 28.72 2.25
C ASP A 859 -0.71 28.42 0.97
N THR A 860 -0.74 27.19 0.47
CA THR A 860 0.22 26.71 -0.55
C THR A 860 -0.36 26.67 -1.96
N ASP A 861 0.37 27.24 -2.91
CA ASP A 861 0.23 26.96 -4.34
C ASP A 861 0.59 25.49 -4.64
N TYR A 862 -0.34 24.75 -5.25
CA TYR A 862 -0.12 23.37 -5.69
C TYR A 862 0.04 23.28 -7.21
N PRO A 863 0.90 22.38 -7.72
CA PRO A 863 1.04 22.15 -9.15
C PRO A 863 -0.19 21.42 -9.70
N ILE A 864 -0.69 21.84 -10.87
CA ILE A 864 -1.81 21.19 -11.57
C ILE A 864 -1.39 20.63 -12.93
N GLY A 865 -2.13 19.63 -13.41
CA GLY A 865 -1.95 19.07 -14.75
C GLY A 865 -0.62 18.36 -15.06
N ILE A 866 -0.28 18.43 -16.35
CA ILE A 866 0.85 17.82 -17.09
C ILE A 866 2.26 18.39 -16.82
N PRO A 867 3.19 17.85 -15.98
CA PRO A 867 4.53 18.42 -15.93
C PRO A 867 5.31 18.24 -17.23
N THR A 868 6.08 19.26 -17.61
CA THR A 868 7.11 19.19 -18.65
C THR A 868 8.40 18.67 -18.02
N ILE A 869 8.99 17.63 -18.62
CA ILE A 869 10.23 17.02 -18.13
C ILE A 869 11.41 17.70 -18.81
N ILE A 870 12.31 18.27 -18.01
CA ILE A 870 13.49 18.99 -18.45
C ILE A 870 14.71 18.08 -18.38
N HIS A 871 15.44 17.99 -19.49
CA HIS A 871 16.74 17.33 -19.58
C HIS A 871 17.78 18.38 -20.02
N PRO A 872 18.74 18.78 -19.16
CA PRO A 872 19.84 19.64 -19.55
C PRO A 872 20.80 18.93 -20.49
N ASN A 873 21.47 19.70 -21.35
CA ASN A 873 22.64 19.24 -22.12
C ASN A 873 23.92 19.18 -21.24
N ALA A 874 25.03 18.68 -21.78
CA ALA A 874 26.26 18.44 -21.01
C ALA A 874 26.86 19.71 -20.37
N ASP A 875 26.72 20.88 -20.99
CA ASP A 875 27.19 22.15 -20.46
C ASP A 875 26.25 22.66 -19.35
N GLU A 876 24.93 22.59 -19.59
CA GLU A 876 23.87 22.94 -18.64
C GLU A 876 23.85 22.08 -17.36
N MET A 877 24.50 20.90 -17.37
CA MET A 877 24.64 20.05 -16.19
C MET A 877 25.62 20.60 -15.14
N ASN A 878 26.59 21.43 -15.56
CA ASN A 878 27.65 21.95 -14.70
C ASN A 878 27.31 23.39 -14.27
N VAL A 879 26.73 23.52 -13.08
CA VAL A 879 26.17 24.79 -12.58
C VAL A 879 26.92 25.32 -11.36
N ASN A 880 26.66 26.56 -11.00
CA ASN A 880 27.11 27.19 -9.76
C ASN A 880 26.01 28.10 -9.22
N TRP A 881 24.86 27.51 -8.85
CA TRP A 881 23.73 28.28 -8.34
C TRP A 881 23.95 28.56 -6.85
N THR A 882 24.06 29.84 -6.49
CA THR A 882 24.35 30.32 -5.13
C THR A 882 23.27 31.26 -4.58
N LYS A 883 22.15 31.40 -5.31
CA LYS A 883 21.00 32.25 -4.99
C LYS A 883 19.71 31.70 -5.62
N PRO A 884 18.51 31.99 -5.07
CA PRO A 884 17.24 31.50 -5.60
C PRO A 884 16.98 31.81 -7.08
N GLU A 885 17.41 32.98 -7.58
CA GLU A 885 17.04 33.46 -8.94
C GLU A 885 17.68 32.63 -10.07
N HIS A 886 18.61 31.74 -9.75
CA HIS A 886 19.18 30.80 -10.73
C HIS A 886 18.27 29.57 -10.99
N LEU A 887 17.22 29.35 -10.20
CA LEU A 887 16.29 28.24 -10.37
C LEU A 887 15.27 28.54 -11.48
N GLN A 888 15.59 28.09 -12.70
CA GLN A 888 14.83 28.41 -13.92
C GLN A 888 13.43 27.77 -14.02
N TYR A 889 13.09 26.77 -13.19
CA TYR A 889 11.91 25.91 -13.36
C TYR A 889 11.08 25.82 -12.09
N ARG A 890 9.81 26.25 -12.15
CA ARG A 890 8.88 26.05 -11.04
C ARG A 890 8.45 24.58 -10.98
N GLY A 891 8.89 23.84 -9.95
CA GLY A 891 8.59 22.42 -9.80
C GLY A 891 9.56 21.61 -8.93
N LEU A 892 9.94 20.42 -9.42
CA LEU A 892 10.71 19.39 -8.69
C LEU A 892 12.05 19.17 -9.39
N TYR A 893 13.15 19.11 -8.63
CA TYR A 893 14.52 19.05 -9.16
C TYR A 893 15.26 17.78 -8.74
N ARG A 894 16.17 17.30 -9.59
CA ARG A 894 17.31 16.43 -9.22
C ARG A 894 18.62 17.22 -9.36
N VAL A 895 19.30 17.46 -8.24
CA VAL A 895 20.48 18.33 -8.13
C VAL A 895 21.47 17.83 -7.09
N ARG A 896 22.73 18.28 -7.18
CA ARG A 896 23.76 18.11 -6.14
C ARG A 896 23.94 19.39 -5.35
N VAL A 897 23.86 19.27 -4.03
CA VAL A 897 23.92 20.40 -3.09
C VAL A 897 25.13 20.30 -2.18
N ILE A 898 25.83 21.42 -2.03
CA ILE A 898 26.92 21.64 -1.08
C ILE A 898 26.37 22.51 0.06
N PRO A 899 26.26 21.99 1.30
CA PRO A 899 25.88 22.82 2.44
C PRO A 899 26.98 23.83 2.80
N PRO A 900 26.63 25.02 3.34
CA PRO A 900 27.60 25.90 4.00
C PRO A 900 28.23 25.21 5.22
N ARG A 901 29.40 25.70 5.65
CA ARG A 901 30.05 25.28 6.91
C ARG A 901 29.42 26.01 8.10
N GLY A 902 29.53 25.46 9.30
CA GLY A 902 29.01 26.07 10.54
C GLY A 902 27.47 26.20 10.67
N LEU A 903 26.67 25.68 9.74
CA LEU A 903 25.21 25.85 9.78
C LEU A 903 24.54 25.01 10.89
N ARG A 904 24.11 25.66 11.98
CA ARG A 904 23.53 24.98 13.17
C ARG A 904 22.19 24.28 12.88
N ILE A 905 21.44 24.78 11.89
CA ILE A 905 20.13 24.26 11.49
C ILE A 905 20.12 24.08 9.96
N PRO A 906 20.53 22.91 9.42
CA PRO A 906 20.45 22.64 7.99
C PRO A 906 18.99 22.50 7.53
N VAL A 907 18.65 23.00 6.33
CA VAL A 907 17.27 22.98 5.82
C VAL A 907 16.96 21.74 4.98
N LEU A 908 17.88 21.31 4.11
CA LEU A 908 17.62 20.23 3.15
C LEU A 908 17.61 18.84 3.82
N PRO A 909 16.60 17.99 3.55
CA PRO A 909 16.53 16.62 4.05
C PRO A 909 17.48 15.68 3.30
N MET A 910 18.02 14.68 4.00
CA MET A 910 18.70 13.52 3.40
C MET A 910 18.23 12.22 4.05
N LYS A 911 18.10 11.14 3.26
CA LYS A 911 17.78 9.79 3.73
C LYS A 911 19.05 8.93 3.69
N ILE A 912 19.49 8.40 4.83
CA ILE A 912 20.68 7.53 4.93
C ILE A 912 20.36 6.37 5.88
N ASP A 913 20.41 5.12 5.37
CA ASP A 913 20.01 3.91 6.09
C ASP A 913 18.59 4.03 6.72
N GLU A 914 17.57 4.42 5.93
CA GLU A 914 16.20 4.80 6.36
C GLU A 914 16.10 6.01 7.35
N ARG A 915 17.22 6.57 7.83
CA ARG A 915 17.22 7.74 8.72
C ARG A 915 17.04 9.02 7.92
N LEU A 916 15.94 9.74 8.15
CA LEU A 916 15.77 11.13 7.72
C LEU A 916 16.65 12.05 8.60
N LEU A 917 17.63 12.72 8.00
CA LEU A 917 18.61 13.59 8.65
C LEU A 917 18.65 14.97 7.97
N PHE A 918 19.25 15.95 8.67
CA PHE A 918 19.49 17.31 8.19
C PHE A 918 20.93 17.67 8.60
N SER A 919 21.87 17.62 7.65
CA SER A 919 23.31 17.57 7.94
C SER A 919 24.14 18.51 7.05
N CYS A 920 25.30 18.94 7.55
CA CYS A 920 26.26 19.79 6.83
C CYS A 920 27.33 19.01 6.05
N CYS A 921 27.41 17.70 6.23
CA CYS A 921 28.29 16.80 5.47
C CYS A 921 27.65 15.43 5.29
N HIS A 922 27.48 14.99 4.04
CA HIS A 922 27.00 13.65 3.70
C HIS A 922 27.92 12.56 4.26
N ARG A 923 29.24 12.63 3.97
CA ARG A 923 30.20 11.60 4.40
C ARG A 923 30.21 11.42 5.92
N CYS A 924 30.09 12.51 6.67
CA CYS A 924 29.96 12.50 8.12
C CYS A 924 28.71 11.73 8.59
N ALA A 925 27.54 12.03 8.03
CA ALA A 925 26.28 11.33 8.36
C ALA A 925 26.28 9.84 7.94
N ALA A 926 27.02 9.51 6.87
CA ALA A 926 27.23 8.14 6.38
C ALA A 926 28.30 7.35 7.15
N LEU A 927 29.13 7.99 7.98
CA LEU A 927 30.09 7.33 8.88
C LEU A 927 29.43 6.94 10.22
N PHE A 928 28.70 7.86 10.85
CA PHE A 928 28.03 7.62 12.14
C PHE A 928 26.71 6.84 11.98
N ARG A 929 26.80 5.58 11.52
CA ARG A 929 25.63 4.73 11.23
C ARG A 929 25.01 4.07 12.46
N LYS A 930 25.84 3.52 13.36
CA LYS A 930 25.38 2.63 14.46
C LYS A 930 25.75 3.08 15.88
N CYS A 931 26.65 4.04 16.04
CA CYS A 931 27.00 4.62 17.34
C CYS A 931 27.26 6.11 17.20
N VAL A 932 26.72 6.89 18.15
CA VAL A 932 27.18 8.23 18.49
C VAL A 932 27.55 8.17 19.96
N THR A 933 28.84 7.96 20.23
CA THR A 933 29.42 8.30 21.54
C THR A 933 29.45 9.82 21.69
N ARG A 934 29.56 10.32 22.93
CA ARG A 934 30.08 11.68 23.15
C ARG A 934 31.47 11.74 22.53
N CYS A 935 31.68 12.58 21.52
CA CYS A 935 32.97 12.67 20.83
C CYS A 935 33.21 14.05 20.23
N SER A 936 34.46 14.50 20.26
CA SER A 936 34.93 15.78 19.73
C SER A 936 35.16 15.75 18.21
N HIS A 937 34.26 15.10 17.45
CA HIS A 937 34.43 14.98 16.00
C HIS A 937 34.15 16.30 15.28
N LYS A 938 35.22 16.93 14.77
CA LYS A 938 35.14 18.03 13.80
C LYS A 938 35.22 17.49 12.37
N CYS A 939 34.51 18.14 11.44
CA CYS A 939 34.53 17.78 10.03
C CYS A 939 35.87 18.14 9.38
N THR A 940 36.55 17.17 8.75
CA THR A 940 37.77 17.39 7.95
C THR A 940 37.53 17.23 6.44
N HIS A 941 36.28 17.03 6.02
CA HIS A 941 35.93 16.75 4.64
C HIS A 941 35.96 18.02 3.77
N SER A 942 36.42 17.88 2.52
CA SER A 942 36.31 18.92 1.48
C SER A 942 34.85 19.13 1.04
N ASP A 943 34.53 20.26 0.41
CA ASP A 943 33.15 20.58 0.02
C ASP A 943 32.55 19.56 -0.96
N GLN A 944 33.37 19.03 -1.87
CA GLN A 944 33.01 17.94 -2.77
C GLN A 944 32.68 16.61 -2.03
N GLN A 945 33.30 16.35 -0.87
CA GLN A 945 32.99 15.21 0.01
C GLN A 945 31.83 15.49 1.00
N ARG A 946 31.51 16.77 1.23
CA ARG A 946 30.38 17.21 2.07
C ARG A 946 29.05 17.20 1.30
N ALA A 947 29.12 17.43 -0.01
CA ALA A 947 28.00 17.48 -0.95
C ALA A 947 27.15 16.20 -0.95
N PHE A 948 25.89 16.32 -1.39
CA PHE A 948 25.02 15.18 -1.70
C PHE A 948 24.10 15.43 -2.88
N THR A 949 23.79 14.35 -3.59
CA THR A 949 22.74 14.28 -4.62
C THR A 949 21.39 14.07 -3.95
N GLY A 950 20.36 14.77 -4.41
CA GLY A 950 19.00 14.60 -3.90
C GLY A 950 17.93 15.05 -4.89
N ASN A 951 16.68 14.79 -4.52
CA ASN A 951 15.50 15.26 -5.25
C ASN A 951 14.72 16.19 -4.32
N PHE A 952 14.46 17.43 -4.75
CA PHE A 952 13.97 18.51 -3.88
C PHE A 952 12.93 19.39 -4.56
N THR A 953 11.97 19.89 -3.79
CA THR A 953 11.06 20.95 -4.29
C THR A 953 11.83 22.25 -4.53
N HIS A 954 11.40 23.06 -5.50
CA HIS A 954 11.98 24.41 -5.70
C HIS A 954 11.98 25.22 -4.40
N ILE A 955 10.87 25.24 -3.64
CA ILE A 955 10.77 25.95 -2.35
C ILE A 955 11.79 25.50 -1.29
N GLU A 956 12.23 24.24 -1.30
CA GLU A 956 13.31 23.79 -0.41
C GLU A 956 14.70 24.21 -0.93
N LEU A 957 14.89 24.27 -2.24
CA LEU A 957 16.13 24.75 -2.86
C LEU A 957 16.28 26.27 -2.76
N GLU A 958 15.21 27.04 -2.97
CA GLU A 958 15.15 28.48 -2.73
C GLU A 958 15.62 28.79 -1.30
N LYS A 959 15.01 28.14 -0.30
CA LYS A 959 15.41 28.32 1.11
C LYS A 959 16.81 27.81 1.41
N ALA A 960 17.32 26.81 0.69
CA ALA A 960 18.72 26.39 0.83
C ALA A 960 19.70 27.43 0.26
N LEU A 961 19.39 28.00 -0.90
CA LEU A 961 20.21 29.01 -1.57
C LEU A 961 20.25 30.33 -0.77
N GLU A 962 19.13 30.74 -0.16
CA GLU A 962 19.10 31.84 0.84
C GLU A 962 20.11 31.62 1.99
N LEU A 963 20.30 30.38 2.42
CA LEU A 963 21.17 30.01 3.54
C LEU A 963 22.63 29.78 3.11
N GLY A 964 22.99 30.05 1.85
CA GLY A 964 24.35 29.88 1.34
C GLY A 964 24.72 28.43 0.99
N TYR A 965 23.74 27.57 0.68
CA TYR A 965 24.04 26.34 -0.05
C TYR A 965 24.46 26.68 -1.49
N VAL A 966 25.23 25.78 -2.11
CA VAL A 966 25.58 25.87 -3.54
C VAL A 966 25.07 24.63 -4.27
N VAL A 967 24.39 24.82 -5.40
CA VAL A 967 24.14 23.71 -6.36
C VAL A 967 25.28 23.68 -7.35
N ASP A 968 26.01 22.56 -7.40
CA ASP A 968 27.14 22.38 -8.34
C ASP A 968 26.83 21.43 -9.52
N ARG A 969 25.74 20.66 -9.46
CA ARG A 969 25.26 19.84 -10.58
C ARG A 969 23.73 19.85 -10.70
N PHE A 970 23.26 19.92 -11.95
CA PHE A 970 21.84 19.81 -12.33
C PHE A 970 21.65 18.63 -13.29
N TRP A 971 20.59 17.83 -13.08
CA TRP A 971 20.35 16.61 -13.88
C TRP A 971 18.99 16.53 -14.54
N ARG A 972 17.92 16.89 -13.84
CA ARG A 972 16.53 16.80 -14.29
C ARG A 972 15.70 17.82 -13.52
N ALA A 973 14.67 18.36 -14.16
CA ALA A 973 13.56 19.01 -13.46
C ALA A 973 12.23 18.52 -14.04
N TRP A 974 11.18 18.50 -13.22
CA TRP A 974 9.79 18.49 -13.69
C TRP A 974 9.24 19.89 -13.47
N HIS A 975 8.98 20.61 -14.56
CA HIS A 975 8.39 21.94 -14.54
C HIS A 975 6.87 21.84 -14.69
N TYR A 976 6.13 22.45 -13.77
CA TYR A 976 4.69 22.65 -13.90
C TYR A 976 4.44 24.09 -14.36
N ALA A 977 3.80 24.25 -15.52
CA ALA A 977 3.43 25.56 -16.07
C ALA A 977 2.29 26.21 -15.27
N GLU A 978 1.33 25.39 -14.80
CA GLU A 978 0.13 25.84 -14.11
C GLU A 978 0.12 25.42 -12.64
N TRP A 979 -0.40 26.32 -11.79
CA TRP A 979 -0.45 26.19 -10.34
C TRP A 979 -1.78 26.73 -9.84
N SER A 980 -2.28 26.20 -8.71
CA SER A 980 -3.49 26.69 -8.07
C SER A 980 -3.37 26.64 -6.55
N ASP A 981 -3.70 27.76 -5.92
CA ASP A 981 -3.85 27.91 -4.47
C ASP A 981 -5.26 27.51 -3.98
N GLN A 982 -6.24 27.40 -4.89
CA GLN A 982 -7.65 27.15 -4.52
C GLN A 982 -7.95 25.68 -4.19
N ILE A 983 -7.12 24.74 -4.65
CA ILE A 983 -7.39 23.29 -4.67
C ILE A 983 -7.99 22.78 -3.34
N PHE A 984 -7.39 23.15 -2.21
CA PHE A 984 -7.87 22.76 -0.88
C PHE A 984 -8.49 23.93 -0.09
N LYS A 985 -8.45 25.18 -0.57
CA LYS A 985 -9.02 26.34 0.15
C LYS A 985 -10.50 26.18 0.44
N GLY A 986 -11.31 25.70 -0.51
CA GLY A 986 -12.73 25.42 -0.29
C GLY A 986 -12.95 24.37 0.81
N TYR A 987 -12.24 23.25 0.73
CA TYR A 987 -12.32 22.16 1.70
C TYR A 987 -11.93 22.63 3.11
N VAL A 988 -10.79 23.31 3.23
CA VAL A 988 -10.28 23.81 4.50
C VAL A 988 -11.20 24.89 5.09
N ARG A 989 -11.75 25.80 4.28
CA ARG A 989 -12.78 26.77 4.73
C ARG A 989 -13.99 26.09 5.36
N GLN A 990 -14.59 25.10 4.68
CA GLN A 990 -15.78 24.41 5.20
C GLN A 990 -15.49 23.72 6.54
N PHE A 991 -14.40 22.95 6.65
CA PHE A 991 -14.13 22.23 7.89
C PHE A 991 -13.52 23.09 9.01
N ILE A 992 -12.94 24.27 8.71
CA ILE A 992 -12.68 25.31 9.73
C ILE A 992 -14.00 25.86 10.26
N ARG A 993 -14.92 26.29 9.38
CA ARG A 993 -16.24 26.80 9.79
C ARG A 993 -16.92 25.82 10.74
N LEU A 994 -17.08 24.56 10.30
CA LEU A 994 -17.69 23.50 11.10
C LEU A 994 -16.93 23.21 12.39
N LYS A 995 -15.58 23.20 12.39
CA LYS A 995 -14.75 23.02 13.61
C LYS A 995 -14.95 24.16 14.62
N VAL A 996 -15.14 25.40 14.15
CA VAL A 996 -15.27 26.60 14.98
C VAL A 996 -16.68 26.75 15.51
N GLU A 997 -17.70 26.66 14.64
CA GLU A 997 -19.11 26.72 15.03
C GLU A 997 -19.41 25.65 16.10
N SER A 998 -18.98 24.40 15.87
CA SER A 998 -19.13 23.30 16.84
C SER A 998 -18.28 23.41 18.13
N SER A 999 -17.44 24.44 18.27
CA SER A 999 -16.69 24.70 19.52
C SER A 999 -17.49 25.50 20.55
N GLY A 1000 -18.42 26.34 20.10
CA GLY A 1000 -18.79 27.54 20.87
C GLY A 1000 -17.67 28.61 20.88
N PHE A 1001 -17.95 29.77 21.46
CA PHE A 1001 -16.97 30.83 21.66
C PHE A 1001 -15.89 30.41 22.69
N PRO A 1002 -14.65 30.93 22.57
CA PRO A 1002 -13.59 30.69 23.54
C PRO A 1002 -13.86 31.42 24.88
N GLU A 1003 -13.12 31.02 25.90
CA GLU A 1003 -13.21 31.61 27.25
C GLU A 1003 -12.74 33.07 27.24
N GLY A 1004 -13.47 33.96 27.93
CA GLY A 1004 -13.25 35.41 27.88
C GLY A 1004 -13.89 36.15 26.70
N VAL A 1005 -14.48 35.47 25.70
CA VAL A 1005 -15.27 36.08 24.61
C VAL A 1005 -16.75 36.08 24.98
N GLU A 1006 -17.14 37.03 25.83
CA GLU A 1006 -18.47 37.07 26.47
C GLU A 1006 -19.40 38.17 25.94
N THR A 1007 -18.86 39.35 25.67
CA THR A 1007 -19.64 40.50 25.15
C THR A 1007 -20.04 40.31 23.69
N SER A 1008 -21.07 41.03 23.25
CA SER A 1008 -21.53 41.02 21.84
C SER A 1008 -20.42 41.51 20.90
N GLU A 1009 -19.66 42.50 21.35
CA GLU A 1009 -18.58 43.17 20.63
C GLU A 1009 -17.39 42.22 20.44
N GLN A 1010 -16.97 41.51 21.49
CA GLN A 1010 -15.94 40.47 21.39
C GLN A 1010 -16.38 39.31 20.48
N LYS A 1011 -17.65 38.90 20.56
CA LYS A 1011 -18.20 37.82 19.73
C LYS A 1011 -18.27 38.20 18.26
N GLN A 1012 -18.64 39.44 17.95
CA GLN A 1012 -18.65 39.96 16.59
C GLN A 1012 -17.20 40.10 16.06
N HIS A 1013 -16.29 40.69 16.83
CA HIS A 1013 -14.86 40.76 16.48
C HIS A 1013 -14.26 39.37 16.21
N TYR A 1014 -14.59 38.36 17.02
CA TYR A 1014 -14.17 36.98 16.79
C TYR A 1014 -14.67 36.42 15.44
N ILE A 1015 -15.91 36.72 15.05
CA ILE A 1015 -16.45 36.33 13.73
C ILE A 1015 -15.75 37.10 12.60
N ASP A 1016 -15.56 38.41 12.76
CA ASP A 1016 -14.93 39.27 11.76
C ASP A 1016 -13.46 38.90 11.52
N GLU A 1017 -12.74 38.44 12.55
CA GLU A 1017 -11.38 37.91 12.40
C GLU A 1017 -11.34 36.62 11.56
N TYR A 1018 -12.28 35.68 11.78
CA TYR A 1018 -12.37 34.48 10.93
C TYR A 1018 -12.74 34.83 9.48
N ARG A 1019 -13.57 35.86 9.28
CA ARG A 1019 -13.89 36.40 7.96
C ARG A 1019 -12.65 37.03 7.30
N ARG A 1020 -11.93 37.88 8.02
CA ARG A 1020 -10.73 38.60 7.56
C ARG A 1020 -9.57 37.66 7.21
N ILE A 1021 -9.33 36.65 8.04
CA ILE A 1021 -8.17 35.74 7.91
C ILE A 1021 -8.44 34.63 6.89
N TYR A 1022 -9.62 34.02 6.91
CA TYR A 1022 -9.89 32.82 6.08
C TYR A 1022 -10.84 33.07 4.90
N GLY A 1023 -11.57 34.18 4.86
CA GLY A 1023 -12.75 34.30 4.01
C GLY A 1023 -13.81 33.28 4.42
N VAL A 1024 -14.06 33.14 5.72
CA VAL A 1024 -15.07 32.25 6.30
C VAL A 1024 -16.08 33.09 7.06
N ASP A 1025 -17.30 33.18 6.53
CA ASP A 1025 -18.45 33.66 7.29
C ASP A 1025 -18.88 32.58 8.30
N LEU A 1026 -18.90 32.93 9.60
CA LEU A 1026 -19.42 32.08 10.68
C LEU A 1026 -20.86 32.50 11.01
N ASP A 1027 -21.76 31.52 11.19
CA ASP A 1027 -23.13 31.78 11.64
C ASP A 1027 -23.16 31.90 13.18
N PHE A 1028 -23.40 33.11 13.70
CA PHE A 1028 -23.53 33.38 15.15
C PHE A 1028 -24.53 32.43 15.83
N GLY A 1029 -25.61 32.05 15.15
CA GLY A 1029 -26.61 31.10 15.63
C GLY A 1029 -26.11 29.66 15.73
N ARG A 1030 -25.03 29.29 15.04
CA ARG A 1030 -24.41 27.96 15.04
C ARG A 1030 -23.21 27.82 15.98
N ILE A 1031 -22.63 28.92 16.49
CA ILE A 1031 -21.46 28.88 17.39
C ILE A 1031 -21.86 28.33 18.77
N LYS A 1032 -21.91 26.99 18.88
CA LYS A 1032 -22.43 26.21 20.01
C LYS A 1032 -21.64 24.90 20.15
N LYS A 1033 -21.43 24.43 21.38
CA LYS A 1033 -20.68 23.20 21.67
C LYS A 1033 -21.41 21.96 21.09
N ASN A 1034 -20.86 21.38 20.03
CA ASN A 1034 -21.30 20.12 19.41
C ASN A 1034 -20.10 19.17 19.27
N PRO A 1035 -19.87 18.25 20.22
CA PRO A 1035 -18.65 17.42 20.23
C PRO A 1035 -18.55 16.49 19.02
N GLY A 1036 -19.68 16.00 18.49
CA GLY A 1036 -19.71 15.06 17.36
C GLY A 1036 -19.33 15.73 16.04
N LEU A 1037 -19.93 16.89 15.75
CA LEU A 1037 -19.56 17.69 14.59
C LEU A 1037 -18.12 18.20 14.71
N ARG A 1038 -17.68 18.61 15.91
CA ARG A 1038 -16.29 19.03 16.15
C ARG A 1038 -15.29 17.91 15.91
N PHE A 1039 -15.62 16.69 16.32
CA PHE A 1039 -14.81 15.49 16.08
C PHE A 1039 -14.69 15.20 14.58
N ILE A 1040 -15.81 15.15 13.84
CA ILE A 1040 -15.79 14.88 12.40
C ILE A 1040 -15.08 16.01 11.63
N ALA A 1041 -15.35 17.29 11.93
CA ALA A 1041 -14.67 18.41 11.29
C ALA A 1041 -13.15 18.41 11.54
N LYS A 1042 -12.71 18.09 12.78
CA LYS A 1042 -11.28 17.92 13.09
C LYS A 1042 -10.67 16.71 12.36
N LEU A 1043 -11.39 15.60 12.24
CA LEU A 1043 -10.95 14.46 11.43
C LEU A 1043 -10.80 14.83 9.96
N MET A 1044 -11.76 15.53 9.37
CA MET A 1044 -11.74 15.96 7.97
C MET A 1044 -10.55 16.88 7.70
N LEU A 1045 -10.32 17.92 8.52
CA LEU A 1045 -9.13 18.77 8.42
C LEU A 1045 -7.83 17.97 8.50
N ASN A 1046 -7.68 17.09 9.49
CA ASN A 1046 -6.44 16.35 9.71
C ASN A 1046 -6.20 15.25 8.66
N ASN A 1047 -7.25 14.68 8.06
CA ASN A 1047 -7.15 13.63 7.04
C ASN A 1047 -7.33 14.18 5.61
N ALA A 1048 -7.43 15.50 5.44
CA ALA A 1048 -7.22 16.20 4.16
C ALA A 1048 -5.78 16.01 3.62
N ALA A 1049 -4.86 15.55 4.48
CA ALA A 1049 -3.54 15.07 4.09
C ALA A 1049 -3.66 13.82 3.19
N ILE A 1050 -3.62 14.09 1.89
CA ILE A 1050 -3.69 13.20 0.73
C ILE A 1050 -3.19 11.78 0.99
N ARG A 1051 -3.99 10.79 0.56
CA ARG A 1051 -3.74 9.35 0.72
C ARG A 1051 -2.51 8.87 -0.07
N VAL A 1052 -1.32 9.04 0.49
CA VAL A 1052 -0.10 8.37 0.01
C VAL A 1052 -0.17 6.88 0.39
N MET A 1053 -0.19 5.99 -0.60
CA MET A 1053 0.00 4.58 -0.35
C MET A 1053 1.50 4.27 -0.18
N TYR A 1054 1.83 3.55 0.90
CA TYR A 1054 3.16 2.98 1.12
C TYR A 1054 3.08 1.46 0.94
N LYS A 1055 3.72 0.94 -0.12
CA LYS A 1055 3.88 -0.49 -0.41
C LYS A 1055 5.34 -0.91 -0.21
N PRO A 1056 5.70 -1.54 0.91
CA PRO A 1056 7.02 -2.15 1.08
C PRO A 1056 7.02 -3.58 0.50
N LYS A 1057 7.18 -3.71 -0.83
CA LYS A 1057 7.71 -4.90 -1.53
C LYS A 1057 7.93 -4.59 -3.02
N LYS A 1058 8.98 -5.16 -3.61
CA LYS A 1058 9.40 -4.88 -5.01
C LYS A 1058 8.41 -5.39 -6.08
N ASN A 1059 7.42 -6.21 -5.70
CA ASN A 1059 6.58 -6.96 -6.65
C ASN A 1059 5.14 -6.40 -6.63
N PHE A 1060 4.65 -5.97 -7.79
CA PHE A 1060 3.28 -5.48 -8.08
C PHE A 1060 2.79 -4.25 -7.29
N VAL A 1061 3.22 -3.07 -7.75
CA VAL A 1061 2.57 -1.79 -7.44
C VAL A 1061 1.47 -1.51 -8.48
N VAL A 1062 0.28 -2.10 -8.29
CA VAL A 1062 -0.95 -1.60 -8.92
C VAL A 1062 -1.21 -0.16 -8.46
N GLU A 1063 -1.45 0.73 -9.41
CA GLU A 1063 -1.65 2.16 -9.15
C GLU A 1063 -3.06 2.44 -8.63
N HIS A 1064 -3.19 3.46 -7.77
CA HIS A 1064 -4.52 3.93 -7.37
C HIS A 1064 -5.00 5.04 -8.30
N THR A 1065 -6.26 4.95 -8.73
CA THR A 1065 -6.98 5.94 -9.56
C THR A 1065 -7.25 7.29 -8.87
N SER A 1066 -6.46 7.61 -7.84
CA SER A 1066 -6.49 8.86 -7.07
C SER A 1066 -5.11 9.14 -6.42
N SER A 1067 -4.02 8.56 -6.95
CA SER A 1067 -2.67 8.78 -6.41
C SER A 1067 -2.04 10.02 -7.03
N ASN A 1068 -1.67 10.98 -6.20
CA ASN A 1068 -0.81 12.09 -6.58
C ASN A 1068 0.18 12.37 -5.44
N ILE A 1069 1.38 11.80 -5.58
CA ILE A 1069 2.48 12.00 -4.61
C ILE A 1069 3.07 13.41 -4.68
N VAL A 1070 2.92 14.11 -5.80
CA VAL A 1070 3.44 15.48 -5.99
C VAL A 1070 2.73 16.45 -5.05
N LEU A 1071 1.40 16.47 -4.99
CA LEU A 1071 0.67 17.29 -4.01
C LEU A 1071 1.12 16.95 -2.56
N SER A 1072 1.34 15.66 -2.27
CA SER A 1072 1.75 15.19 -0.95
C SER A 1072 3.18 15.61 -0.57
N LEU A 1073 4.10 15.62 -1.53
CA LEU A 1073 5.48 16.07 -1.30
C LEU A 1073 5.57 17.60 -1.20
N TRP A 1074 4.72 18.35 -1.89
CA TRP A 1074 4.58 19.79 -1.63
C TRP A 1074 4.04 20.09 -0.24
N THR A 1075 2.95 19.42 0.18
CA THR A 1075 2.39 19.58 1.54
C THR A 1075 3.46 19.32 2.63
N THR A 1076 4.22 18.24 2.52
CA THR A 1076 5.27 17.95 3.52
C THR A 1076 6.48 18.88 3.44
N SER A 1077 6.79 19.45 2.26
CA SER A 1077 7.90 20.40 2.08
C SER A 1077 7.58 21.77 2.67
N ARG A 1078 6.40 22.34 2.37
CA ARG A 1078 5.94 23.58 3.04
C ARG A 1078 5.81 23.39 4.55
N ALA A 1079 5.34 22.22 5.01
CA ALA A 1079 5.28 21.90 6.44
C ALA A 1079 6.68 21.92 7.11
N ARG A 1080 7.70 21.33 6.47
CA ARG A 1080 9.10 21.40 6.94
C ARG A 1080 9.62 22.84 6.99
N LEU A 1081 9.31 23.64 5.97
CA LEU A 1081 9.75 25.04 5.88
C LEU A 1081 9.09 25.91 6.97
N LYS A 1082 7.78 25.79 7.19
CA LYS A 1082 7.09 26.58 8.24
C LYS A 1082 7.57 26.25 9.66
N LEU A 1083 7.87 24.97 9.96
CA LEU A 1083 8.55 24.63 11.21
C LEU A 1083 9.96 25.24 11.25
N PHE A 1084 10.72 25.15 10.15
CA PHE A 1084 12.06 25.71 10.03
C PHE A 1084 12.09 27.23 10.25
N ASP A 1085 11.11 27.98 9.75
CA ASP A 1085 10.99 29.42 9.99
C ASP A 1085 10.89 29.73 11.50
N TYR A 1086 10.06 29.00 12.25
CA TYR A 1086 9.99 29.11 13.71
C TYR A 1086 11.27 28.64 14.41
N MET A 1087 11.96 27.63 13.88
CA MET A 1087 13.30 27.25 14.38
C MET A 1087 14.32 28.38 14.19
N GLN A 1088 14.24 29.14 13.08
CA GLN A 1088 15.08 30.32 12.86
C GLN A 1088 14.70 31.47 13.81
N GLN A 1089 13.40 31.72 14.06
CA GLN A 1089 12.96 32.70 15.08
C GLN A 1089 13.54 32.35 16.46
N CYS A 1090 13.41 31.09 16.89
CA CYS A 1090 13.97 30.62 18.16
C CYS A 1090 15.50 30.79 18.24
N TYR A 1091 16.21 30.50 17.14
CA TYR A 1091 17.68 30.53 17.08
C TYR A 1091 18.26 31.94 16.99
N ASN A 1092 17.54 32.86 16.33
CA ASN A 1092 17.97 34.25 16.15
C ASN A 1092 17.56 35.15 17.33
N THR A 1093 16.69 34.68 18.24
CA THR A 1093 16.24 35.45 19.42
C THR A 1093 17.29 35.39 20.53
N PRO A 1094 17.89 36.52 20.95
CA PRO A 1094 18.85 36.54 22.05
C PRO A 1094 18.20 36.08 23.36
N GLY A 1095 18.88 35.19 24.09
CA GLY A 1095 18.33 34.63 25.34
C GLY A 1095 17.26 33.54 25.12
N ALA A 1096 17.19 32.94 23.92
CA ALA A 1096 16.43 31.74 23.64
C ALA A 1096 17.33 30.60 23.11
N GLU A 1097 16.94 29.35 23.38
CA GLU A 1097 17.66 28.14 23.01
C GLU A 1097 16.67 27.04 22.60
N LEU A 1098 16.72 26.62 21.33
CA LEU A 1098 15.91 25.55 20.79
C LEU A 1098 16.44 24.17 21.24
N LEU A 1099 15.65 23.44 22.03
CA LEU A 1099 16.03 22.17 22.65
C LEU A 1099 15.65 20.94 21.80
N TYR A 1100 14.44 20.94 21.22
CA TYR A 1100 13.88 19.78 20.52
C TYR A 1100 12.81 20.22 19.50
N THR A 1101 12.62 19.41 18.45
CA THR A 1101 11.56 19.59 17.45
C THR A 1101 10.85 18.30 17.12
N ASP A 1102 9.54 18.38 16.83
CA ASP A 1102 8.81 17.29 16.19
C ASP A 1102 7.63 17.78 15.34
N THR A 1103 7.81 17.78 14.03
CA THR A 1103 6.81 17.95 12.95
C THR A 1103 6.11 19.30 12.93
N ASP A 1104 5.34 19.59 13.97
CA ASP A 1104 4.52 20.78 14.24
C ASP A 1104 4.96 21.50 15.53
N SER A 1105 5.82 20.88 16.36
CA SER A 1105 6.19 21.38 17.69
C SER A 1105 7.67 21.74 17.84
N VAL A 1106 7.94 22.74 18.69
CA VAL A 1106 9.28 23.13 19.19
C VAL A 1106 9.29 23.18 20.73
N ILE A 1107 10.40 22.79 21.34
CA ILE A 1107 10.64 22.95 22.78
C ILE A 1107 11.82 23.91 22.96
N VAL A 1108 11.64 24.97 23.73
CA VAL A 1108 12.57 26.12 23.81
C VAL A 1108 12.81 26.50 25.26
N ARG A 1109 14.07 26.69 25.66
CA ARG A 1109 14.44 27.38 26.90
C ARG A 1109 14.65 28.86 26.58
N HIS A 1110 14.06 29.78 27.34
CA HIS A 1110 14.23 31.21 27.09
C HIS A 1110 13.99 32.08 28.33
N LYS A 1111 14.47 33.33 28.31
CA LYS A 1111 14.19 34.32 29.35
C LYS A 1111 12.68 34.56 29.51
N ARG A 1112 12.21 34.68 30.75
CA ARG A 1112 10.77 34.78 31.11
C ARG A 1112 10.06 35.99 30.51
N ASN A 1113 10.79 37.06 30.21
CA ASN A 1113 10.30 38.31 29.61
C ASN A 1113 10.35 38.35 28.07
N ILE A 1114 10.77 37.26 27.43
CA ILE A 1114 10.87 37.13 25.97
C ILE A 1114 9.91 36.03 25.50
N VAL A 1115 9.29 36.19 24.34
CA VAL A 1115 8.58 35.10 23.63
C VAL A 1115 9.37 34.80 22.34
N PRO A 1116 9.88 33.57 22.13
CA PRO A 1116 10.87 33.27 21.08
C PRO A 1116 10.24 32.97 19.70
N VAL A 1117 8.93 33.01 19.59
CA VAL A 1117 8.13 32.74 18.37
C VAL A 1117 6.90 33.64 18.33
N GLU A 1118 6.36 33.90 17.14
CA GLU A 1118 5.03 34.52 17.00
C GLU A 1118 3.92 33.56 17.46
N THR A 1119 3.19 33.94 18.53
CA THR A 1119 2.11 33.14 19.12
C THR A 1119 0.71 33.65 18.75
N GLY A 1120 -0.24 32.73 18.53
CA GLY A 1120 -1.64 33.06 18.31
C GLY A 1120 -2.52 31.82 18.07
N GLU A 1121 -3.83 32.03 17.94
CA GLU A 1121 -4.84 30.95 17.85
C GLU A 1121 -5.17 30.52 16.42
N PHE A 1122 -4.64 31.21 15.41
CA PHE A 1122 -4.97 30.99 14.00
C PHE A 1122 -4.03 29.99 13.31
N LEU A 1123 -4.48 29.45 12.17
CA LEU A 1123 -3.75 28.43 11.41
C LEU A 1123 -2.30 28.86 11.15
N GLY A 1124 -1.36 27.97 11.48
CA GLY A 1124 0.05 28.20 11.22
C GLY A 1124 0.76 29.08 12.26
N GLN A 1125 0.06 29.67 13.23
CA GLN A 1125 0.67 30.34 14.40
C GLN A 1125 1.07 29.32 15.48
N MET A 1126 1.93 29.72 16.42
CA MET A 1126 2.34 28.88 17.56
C MET A 1126 1.42 29.05 18.78
N SER A 1127 1.18 27.95 19.50
CA SER A 1127 0.41 27.92 20.75
C SER A 1127 1.18 27.19 21.88
N GLU A 1128 1.15 27.65 23.13
CA GLU A 1128 1.94 27.08 24.23
C GLU A 1128 1.23 25.86 24.89
N GLU A 1129 1.69 24.62 24.64
CA GLU A 1129 1.01 23.35 25.02
C GLU A 1129 0.75 23.24 26.55
N TYR A 1130 1.58 23.89 27.37
CA TYR A 1130 1.59 23.76 28.84
C TYR A 1130 1.56 25.11 29.56
N ALA A 1131 0.81 26.09 29.04
CA ALA A 1131 0.75 27.45 29.58
C ALA A 1131 0.51 27.57 31.11
N ASP A 1132 -0.26 26.66 31.72
CA ASP A 1132 -0.55 26.63 33.17
C ASP A 1132 0.60 26.11 34.05
N TYR A 1133 1.70 25.64 33.47
CA TYR A 1133 2.81 25.00 34.17
C TYR A 1133 4.13 25.75 33.94
N ASP A 1134 5.02 25.69 34.92
CA ASP A 1134 6.45 25.93 34.72
C ASP A 1134 7.13 24.57 34.50
N ILE A 1135 7.93 24.43 33.44
CA ILE A 1135 8.70 23.22 33.14
C ILE A 1135 10.09 23.37 33.78
N GLU A 1136 10.34 22.62 34.85
CA GLU A 1136 11.60 22.67 35.61
C GLU A 1136 12.72 21.86 34.95
N THR A 1137 12.39 20.69 34.40
CA THR A 1137 13.40 19.79 33.82
C THR A 1137 12.93 19.21 32.50
N PHE A 1138 13.76 19.35 31.46
CA PHE A 1138 13.61 18.68 30.17
C PHE A 1138 14.74 17.65 29.98
N ALA A 1139 14.36 16.42 29.64
CA ALA A 1139 15.30 15.37 29.24
C ALA A 1139 14.82 14.65 27.97
N CYS A 1140 15.75 14.31 27.08
CA CYS A 1140 15.46 13.68 25.79
C CYS A 1140 16.44 12.53 25.50
N GLY A 1141 15.91 11.34 25.28
CA GLY A 1141 16.68 10.17 24.88
C GLY A 1141 16.91 10.05 23.37
N GLY A 1142 16.25 10.89 22.57
CA GLY A 1142 16.32 10.87 21.11
C GLY A 1142 15.01 11.31 20.45
N ALA A 1143 14.91 11.13 19.13
CA ALA A 1143 13.71 11.47 18.37
C ALA A 1143 12.48 10.68 18.89
N LYS A 1144 11.41 11.40 19.24
CA LYS A 1144 10.16 10.88 19.84
C LYS A 1144 10.39 10.11 21.16
N GLN A 1145 11.34 10.58 21.97
CA GLN A 1145 11.70 10.06 23.30
C GLN A 1145 12.06 11.21 24.25
N TYR A 1146 11.11 11.77 24.99
CA TYR A 1146 11.40 12.82 25.98
C TYR A 1146 10.59 12.71 27.27
N ALA A 1147 11.08 13.37 28.31
CA ALA A 1147 10.50 13.48 29.63
C ALA A 1147 10.50 14.94 30.10
N LEU A 1148 9.40 15.38 30.73
CA LEU A 1148 9.25 16.70 31.36
C LEU A 1148 8.90 16.53 32.83
N LYS A 1149 9.53 17.33 33.70
CA LYS A 1149 9.04 17.65 35.05
C LYS A 1149 8.39 19.03 35.00
N MET A 1150 7.13 19.11 35.43
CA MET A 1150 6.34 20.33 35.35
C MET A 1150 5.67 20.63 36.69
N VAL A 1151 5.57 21.90 37.06
CA VAL A 1151 4.89 22.36 38.29
C VAL A 1151 3.75 23.29 37.91
N HIS A 1152 2.54 22.99 38.37
CA HIS A 1152 1.35 23.80 38.09
C HIS A 1152 1.47 25.17 38.76
N LYS A 1153 1.33 26.26 37.99
CA LYS A 1153 1.61 27.65 38.46
C LYS A 1153 0.82 28.04 39.70
N GLN A 1154 -0.48 27.76 39.70
CA GLN A 1154 -1.37 28.00 40.84
C GLN A 1154 -1.22 26.96 41.96
N THR A 1155 -1.58 25.68 41.71
CA THR A 1155 -1.71 24.65 42.77
C THR A 1155 -0.38 24.06 43.28
N LYS A 1156 0.74 24.37 42.61
CA LYS A 1156 2.08 23.79 42.86
C LYS A 1156 2.15 22.25 42.74
N ALA A 1157 1.13 21.61 42.18
CA ALA A 1157 1.14 20.18 41.91
C ALA A 1157 2.23 19.83 40.86
N ILE A 1158 3.05 18.82 41.18
CA ILE A 1158 4.08 18.29 40.27
C ILE A 1158 3.44 17.29 39.31
N LYS A 1159 3.79 17.38 38.02
CA LYS A 1159 3.33 16.50 36.95
C LYS A 1159 4.50 16.07 36.08
N TYR A 1160 4.65 14.76 35.91
CA TYR A 1160 5.62 14.16 34.99
C TYR A 1160 4.95 13.79 33.66
N VAL A 1161 5.64 14.06 32.55
CA VAL A 1161 5.16 13.70 31.21
C VAL A 1161 6.27 12.96 30.47
N GLN A 1162 6.07 11.68 30.15
CA GLN A 1162 7.03 10.87 29.39
C GLN A 1162 6.42 10.45 28.04
N LYS A 1163 6.94 11.00 26.93
CA LYS A 1163 6.51 10.68 25.55
C LYS A 1163 7.59 9.80 24.89
N ILE A 1164 7.41 8.47 24.91
CA ILE A 1164 8.32 7.47 24.30
C ILE A 1164 7.59 6.66 23.22
N ARG A 1165 8.02 6.76 21.95
CA ARG A 1165 7.36 6.09 20.83
C ARG A 1165 7.36 4.55 20.97
N GLY A 1166 6.17 3.96 21.05
CA GLY A 1166 5.96 2.50 21.04
C GLY A 1166 5.93 1.84 22.42
N ILE A 1167 6.16 2.62 23.48
CA ILE A 1167 5.94 2.23 24.88
C ILE A 1167 4.59 2.79 25.33
N THR A 1168 3.85 1.99 26.09
CA THR A 1168 2.64 2.41 26.80
C THR A 1168 2.92 2.34 28.30
N PHE A 1169 2.64 3.43 29.01
CA PHE A 1169 2.69 3.46 30.47
C PHE A 1169 1.30 3.08 31.02
N ASP A 1170 1.14 1.81 31.37
CA ASP A 1170 0.09 1.30 32.26
C ASP A 1170 0.62 1.19 33.70
N VAL A 1171 -0.24 0.86 34.67
CA VAL A 1171 0.13 0.79 36.09
C VAL A 1171 1.34 -0.13 36.33
N ASN A 1172 1.37 -1.32 35.75
CA ASN A 1172 2.50 -2.26 35.86
C ASN A 1172 3.77 -1.71 35.20
N ASN A 1173 3.65 -1.18 33.99
CA ASN A 1173 4.79 -0.71 33.20
C ASN A 1173 5.34 0.65 33.65
N SER A 1174 4.61 1.41 34.48
CA SER A 1174 5.06 2.70 35.04
C SER A 1174 6.36 2.59 35.84
N GLN A 1175 6.51 1.52 36.62
CA GLN A 1175 7.67 1.29 37.49
C GLN A 1175 8.95 0.96 36.72
N ALA A 1176 8.84 0.45 35.49
CA ALA A 1176 10.01 0.03 34.71
C ALA A 1176 10.93 1.21 34.34
N LEU A 1177 10.37 2.43 34.18
CA LEU A 1177 11.12 3.61 33.77
C LEU A 1177 10.49 4.90 34.34
N GLN A 1178 10.71 5.12 35.64
CA GLN A 1178 10.40 6.39 36.32
C GLN A 1178 11.20 7.57 35.72
N PHE A 1179 10.77 8.79 36.02
CA PHE A 1179 11.33 10.03 35.48
C PHE A 1179 12.83 10.17 35.77
N GLU A 1180 13.22 9.91 37.02
CA GLU A 1180 14.59 10.02 37.53
C GLU A 1180 15.51 9.02 36.83
N ARG A 1181 15.02 7.78 36.62
CA ARG A 1181 15.74 6.73 35.87
C ARG A 1181 15.90 7.12 34.38
N PHE A 1182 14.93 7.82 33.80
CA PHE A 1182 15.06 8.36 32.44
C PHE A 1182 16.11 9.48 32.38
N VAL A 1183 16.06 10.45 33.30
CA VAL A 1183 17.04 11.55 33.39
C VAL A 1183 18.46 11.01 33.58
N HIS A 1184 18.67 10.06 34.51
CA HIS A 1184 19.98 9.44 34.74
C HIS A 1184 20.59 8.85 33.46
N LYS A 1185 19.78 8.11 32.68
CA LYS A 1185 20.22 7.49 31.42
C LYS A 1185 20.51 8.51 30.31
N VAL A 1186 19.87 9.67 30.34
CA VAL A 1186 20.17 10.79 29.43
C VAL A 1186 21.47 11.49 29.85
N LEU A 1187 21.67 11.78 31.14
CA LEU A 1187 22.89 12.43 31.64
C LEU A 1187 24.13 11.55 31.42
N ASN A 1188 24.00 10.22 31.59
CA ASN A 1188 25.05 9.23 31.35
C ASN A 1188 25.02 8.61 29.95
N TYR A 1189 24.35 9.25 28.98
CA TYR A 1189 24.36 8.79 27.58
C TYR A 1189 25.79 8.57 27.07
N GLY A 1190 26.04 7.36 26.52
CA GLY A 1190 27.31 6.95 25.95
C GLY A 1190 28.41 6.56 26.95
N LYS A 1191 28.17 6.64 28.27
CA LYS A 1191 29.12 6.17 29.29
C LYS A 1191 28.94 4.67 29.57
N LYS A 1192 30.03 3.99 29.95
CA LYS A 1192 29.94 2.71 30.68
C LYS A 1192 29.50 3.03 32.11
N ASP A 1193 28.38 2.45 32.53
CA ASP A 1193 27.70 2.69 33.81
C ASP A 1193 26.88 1.43 34.10
N GLU A 1194 27.08 0.83 35.28
CA GLU A 1194 26.42 -0.42 35.70
C GLU A 1194 24.91 -0.23 35.91
N GLN A 1195 24.45 0.98 36.20
CA GLN A 1195 23.02 1.32 36.27
C GLN A 1195 22.41 1.62 34.90
N ASN A 1196 23.19 1.50 33.82
CA ASN A 1196 22.71 1.78 32.46
C ASN A 1196 21.87 0.64 31.84
N ASP A 1197 21.49 -0.37 32.61
CA ASP A 1197 20.63 -1.48 32.20
C ASP A 1197 19.32 -1.07 31.50
N ALA A 1198 18.96 -1.77 30.43
CA ALA A 1198 17.77 -1.46 29.64
C ALA A 1198 16.47 -1.62 30.45
N ALA A 1199 15.59 -0.62 30.43
CA ALA A 1199 14.27 -0.75 31.07
C ALA A 1199 13.42 -1.76 30.30
N VAL A 1200 12.85 -2.75 31.00
CA VAL A 1200 12.07 -3.84 30.40
C VAL A 1200 10.59 -3.62 30.66
N PHE A 1201 9.84 -3.40 29.60
CA PHE A 1201 8.38 -3.27 29.63
C PHE A 1201 7.72 -4.57 29.15
N ASN A 1202 6.69 -5.02 29.87
CA ASN A 1202 6.05 -6.31 29.64
C ASN A 1202 4.58 -6.11 29.24
N TYR A 1203 4.21 -6.57 28.05
CA TYR A 1203 2.87 -6.38 27.48
C TYR A 1203 2.21 -7.72 27.13
N LYS A 1204 0.87 -7.76 27.26
CA LYS A 1204 0.04 -8.77 26.58
C LYS A 1204 -0.20 -8.27 25.16
N LYS A 1205 0.36 -8.96 24.16
CA LYS A 1205 0.17 -8.61 22.74
C LYS A 1205 -0.90 -9.49 22.13
N ILE A 1206 -2.11 -8.95 22.00
CA ILE A 1206 -3.16 -9.49 21.13
C ILE A 1206 -2.74 -9.24 19.67
N GLN A 1207 -2.79 -10.27 18.82
CA GLN A 1207 -2.57 -10.13 17.38
C GLN A 1207 -3.26 -11.25 16.59
N PRO A 1208 -3.67 -10.99 15.33
CA PRO A 1208 -4.00 -12.04 14.39
C PRO A 1208 -2.76 -12.81 13.92
N THR A 1209 -2.96 -14.05 13.48
CA THR A 1209 -1.97 -14.92 12.82
C THR A 1209 -2.15 -14.93 11.29
N LYS A 1210 -1.26 -15.61 10.55
CA LYS A 1210 -1.37 -15.76 9.08
C LYS A 1210 -2.64 -16.49 8.64
N ASP A 1211 -3.15 -17.39 9.47
CA ASP A 1211 -4.37 -18.20 9.27
C ASP A 1211 -5.62 -17.60 9.93
N SER A 1212 -5.58 -16.33 10.35
CA SER A 1212 -6.71 -15.59 10.95
C SER A 1212 -7.24 -16.19 12.27
N ARG A 1213 -6.39 -16.89 13.05
CA ARG A 1213 -6.62 -17.05 14.50
C ARG A 1213 -6.22 -15.76 15.21
N ILE A 1214 -6.84 -15.46 16.35
CA ILE A 1214 -6.39 -14.40 17.26
C ILE A 1214 -5.67 -15.02 18.44
N ILE A 1215 -4.46 -14.52 18.75
CA ILE A 1215 -3.64 -14.98 19.87
C ILE A 1215 -3.24 -13.84 20.80
N THR A 1216 -3.17 -14.13 22.10
CA THR A 1216 -2.45 -13.35 23.10
C THR A 1216 -1.13 -14.04 23.39
N ARG A 1217 -0.03 -13.29 23.34
CA ARG A 1217 1.29 -13.73 23.83
C ARG A 1217 1.98 -12.63 24.64
N LYS A 1218 2.92 -13.01 25.51
CA LYS A 1218 3.80 -12.03 26.20
C LYS A 1218 4.68 -11.32 25.16
N GLN A 1219 4.89 -10.01 25.31
CA GLN A 1219 5.86 -9.24 24.55
C GLN A 1219 6.66 -8.34 25.50
N ASN A 1220 7.96 -8.62 25.57
CA ASN A 1220 8.90 -7.80 26.31
C ASN A 1220 9.47 -6.75 25.34
N LYS A 1221 9.61 -5.49 25.79
CA LYS A 1221 10.29 -4.41 25.04
C LYS A 1221 11.39 -3.83 25.91
N ARG A 1222 12.63 -3.83 25.42
CA ARG A 1222 13.79 -3.23 26.09
C ARG A 1222 13.95 -1.78 25.61
N TYR A 1223 14.17 -0.86 26.54
CA TYR A 1223 14.41 0.57 26.25
C TYR A 1223 15.78 1.03 26.74
N LEU A 1224 16.49 1.73 25.86
CA LEU A 1224 17.63 2.59 26.14
C LEU A 1224 17.45 3.89 25.33
N PRO A 1225 17.99 5.03 25.79
CA PRO A 1225 18.14 6.22 24.96
C PRO A 1225 18.89 5.94 23.66
N VAL A 1226 18.36 6.40 22.53
CA VAL A 1226 18.99 6.28 21.21
C VAL A 1226 18.77 7.58 20.42
N CYS A 1227 19.80 8.41 20.36
CA CYS A 1227 19.91 9.55 19.46
C CYS A 1227 20.78 9.18 18.24
N GLN A 1228 20.21 9.32 17.05
CA GLN A 1228 20.87 9.06 15.75
C GLN A 1228 20.74 10.26 14.80
N LYS A 1229 20.54 11.48 15.35
CA LYS A 1229 20.20 12.70 14.57
C LYS A 1229 21.36 13.68 14.39
N GLY A 1230 22.45 13.50 15.13
CA GLY A 1230 23.62 14.36 15.12
C GLY A 1230 24.71 13.83 16.05
N ILE A 1231 25.78 14.61 16.21
CA ILE A 1231 26.89 14.35 17.14
C ILE A 1231 26.52 14.91 18.51
N ILE A 1232 26.80 14.16 19.58
CA ILE A 1232 26.46 14.56 20.96
C ILE A 1232 27.70 15.18 21.62
N THR A 1233 27.59 16.41 22.12
CA THR A 1233 28.67 17.09 22.86
C THR A 1233 28.75 16.60 24.31
N GLU A 1234 29.84 16.94 25.01
CA GLU A 1234 29.96 16.68 26.45
C GLU A 1234 28.82 17.35 27.23
N ASN A 1235 28.47 18.58 26.85
CA ASN A 1235 27.38 19.43 27.33
C ASN A 1235 25.96 18.95 26.95
N LEU A 1236 25.83 17.79 26.29
CA LEU A 1236 24.58 17.19 25.81
C LEU A 1236 23.86 17.95 24.67
N ASP A 1237 24.56 18.83 23.96
CA ASP A 1237 24.05 19.42 22.71
C ASP A 1237 24.10 18.37 21.59
N VAL A 1238 23.19 18.48 20.62
CA VAL A 1238 23.12 17.63 19.42
C VAL A 1238 23.40 18.48 18.19
N LEU A 1239 24.61 18.35 17.65
CA LEU A 1239 25.10 19.10 16.49
C LEU A 1239 24.85 18.33 15.18
N PRO A 1240 24.50 19.01 14.07
CA PRO A 1240 24.38 18.35 12.77
C PRO A 1240 25.66 17.62 12.36
N PHE A 1241 25.54 16.48 11.66
CA PHE A 1241 26.73 15.81 11.13
C PHE A 1241 27.45 16.71 10.12
N GLY A 1242 28.74 16.98 10.37
CA GLY A 1242 29.54 17.91 9.58
C GLY A 1242 29.51 19.37 10.02
N TYR A 1243 28.97 19.66 11.22
CA TYR A 1243 29.21 20.92 11.92
C TYR A 1243 30.70 21.03 12.35
N GLU A 1244 31.18 22.23 12.66
CA GLU A 1244 32.61 22.55 12.86
C GLU A 1244 32.87 23.34 14.14
#